data_AF-A0A4U0XRE4-F1
#
_entry.id   AF-A0A4U0XRE4-F1
#
_cell.length_a   1.000
_cell.length_b   1.000
_cell.length_c   1.000
_cell.angle_alpha   90.00
_cell.angle_beta   90.00
_cell.angle_gamma   90.00
#
_symmetry.space_group_name_H-M   'P 1'
#
loop_
_entity.id
_entity.type
_entity.pdbx_description
1 polymer ?
#
loop_
_entity_poly.entity_id
_entity_poly.type
_entity_poly.pdbx_seq_one_letter_code
_entity_poly.pdbx_strand_id
1 'polypeptide(L)'
;MFATTRHATALALRAKPATAIMPFRAMNAAFISSTSSKPAEPMMQRPGLVKGNPGTPPPMKSGMPTQVPLPSQEGTKGVMQYALTTLDSIANWARQGSLWPMTFGLACCAIEMMHLSTPRYDQDRMGIIFRASPRQSDVMIVAGTLTNKMAPALRQVYDQMPEPRWVISMGSCANGGGYYHYSYSVTRGCDRIVPVDIYVPGCPPTSEALMFGIFQLQKKMRHTKITRMWQRPAVQCFKTMHHYWLPSLLSITPVVLAQSGSNILGFVDPLIGTVNGGHVFPGATLPFAMAKAVADVNGEDQGGFASDSSNITGFSHMHDSGTGGSPSLGNFPIFPQAGCPDDVLDNCVFPKDTRAVPRINGSVEAHPGYFAVSLATNIHAEMTTTNHTALYRFTFPETPVESNATLSPLILADLSDLPNSRINGSISVDNSTGRISGSGTFSPSFGIGSYTLHFCADFSGAAIRDTGVFMNDRAGSEPKNLTVVQDGVNVSPDILPAGAWTRFHAPSNSSNQILARVGVSFISVDQACSNADTEIPGFDFDAVHTAAQQAWTDTLGVIEVTPGGVNTSLQTIFWSGVYRSALSPQDYTGENPLWNSTEPYYDSYYCIWDSFRSIHSLITIIDPVSQVRMMRSLVDIYRHEGWLPDCRMSLCKGFTQGGSNADVILTDTYLKIKSIADGLDWNTTYAALRTDAEDEPKDWAVEGRGGLTSWKDLHYIPTDDYDPYGVGPFTRSISRTVEYAYDDFCIAELAQALGNAADAQKYFERSDYWHNMYNPNQNSSINGTDTGFTGFLQPRYLNGTFGVQDPIFCSPLLNFTSCYLSPEGHETYEGSAWMYTFFVPHDQASLIATLGGPSEYVRRLDYLHESGLLYIGDEQAFQPVYLYHYAGRPAKSAERAHFYVPSQLNDTLVGIPGNDDSGAMGSFLALTMLGFFPNPGQNVYLIIPPFFESWSITNKVTGKVATVRNIHFDAAYQNIYIQSATLDGKAYTNNWISHSFFLEGGVLELTLGRNESAWGTREEDLPPSLSTGGNMTRHYKW
;
A
#
# COMPACT_ATOMS: atom_id res chain seq x y z
N MET A 1 -19.56 63.65 -17.46
CA MET A 1 -19.09 65.03 -17.23
C MET A 1 -17.83 64.96 -16.38
N PHE A 2 -16.77 65.73 -16.69
CA PHE A 2 -15.51 65.91 -15.94
C PHE A 2 -14.77 64.61 -15.52
N ALA A 3 -13.67 64.15 -16.11
CA ALA A 3 -12.66 64.73 -17.02
C ALA A 3 -11.71 65.80 -16.43
N THR A 4 -10.47 65.39 -16.15
CA THR A 4 -9.14 66.06 -16.37
C THR A 4 -8.06 65.05 -15.93
N THR A 5 -7.21 64.40 -16.75
CA THR A 5 -6.22 64.82 -17.77
C THR A 5 -5.17 65.85 -17.35
N ARG A 6 -3.90 65.43 -17.34
CA ARG A 6 -2.81 66.07 -18.11
C ARG A 6 -1.56 65.18 -18.26
N HIS A 7 -0.99 65.17 -19.46
CA HIS A 7 0.29 64.53 -19.80
C HIS A 7 1.48 65.49 -19.59
N ALA A 8 2.69 64.94 -19.51
CA ALA A 8 3.88 65.52 -20.13
C ALA A 8 4.90 64.42 -20.50
N THR A 9 5.13 64.21 -21.79
CA THR A 9 6.17 63.33 -22.36
C THR A 9 7.46 64.10 -22.63
N ALA A 10 8.63 63.49 -22.39
CA ALA A 10 9.90 63.89 -23.02
C ALA A 10 10.82 62.66 -23.19
N LEU A 11 11.58 62.63 -24.30
CA LEU A 11 12.29 61.45 -24.80
C LEU A 11 13.74 61.32 -24.28
N ALA A 12 14.11 60.06 -24.02
CA ALA A 12 15.38 59.40 -24.35
C ALA A 12 16.74 60.11 -24.12
N LEU A 13 17.55 59.52 -23.22
CA LEU A 13 18.89 59.02 -23.60
C LEU A 13 19.46 57.98 -22.61
N ARG A 14 20.28 57.09 -23.17
CA ARG A 14 21.03 55.96 -22.59
C ARG A 14 21.61 56.18 -21.17
N ALA A 15 21.43 55.19 -20.29
CA ALA A 15 22.52 54.47 -19.60
C ALA A 15 21.97 53.25 -18.81
N LYS A 16 22.63 52.08 -18.91
CA LYS A 16 22.45 50.96 -17.97
C LYS A 16 23.45 51.14 -16.81
N PRO A 17 23.06 51.03 -15.52
CA PRO A 17 23.99 50.76 -14.44
C PRO A 17 24.28 49.25 -14.37
N ALA A 18 25.54 48.90 -14.07
CA ALA A 18 25.98 47.53 -13.90
C ALA A 18 26.78 47.39 -12.60
N THR A 19 26.48 46.36 -11.81
CA THR A 19 27.35 45.75 -10.77
C THR A 19 26.57 44.52 -10.28
N ALA A 20 26.91 43.26 -10.53
CA ALA A 20 28.16 42.49 -10.44
C ALA A 20 28.15 41.58 -9.19
N ILE A 21 27.87 40.30 -9.40
CA ILE A 21 28.14 39.19 -8.47
C ILE A 21 28.94 38.13 -9.23
N MET A 22 29.93 37.51 -8.58
CA MET A 22 30.92 36.63 -9.20
C MET A 22 30.40 35.20 -9.41
N PRO A 23 30.81 34.48 -10.48
CA PRO A 23 30.57 33.05 -10.64
C PRO A 23 31.73 32.20 -10.07
N PHE A 24 31.41 31.02 -9.53
CA PHE A 24 32.40 29.98 -9.25
C PHE A 24 32.80 29.22 -10.53
N ARG A 25 34.06 28.79 -10.61
CA ARG A 25 34.64 28.18 -11.82
C ARG A 25 34.28 26.70 -11.98
N ALA A 26 33.86 26.33 -13.19
CA ALA A 26 34.15 25.01 -13.77
C ALA A 26 35.42 25.11 -14.65
N MET A 27 36.20 24.02 -14.77
CA MET A 27 37.29 23.89 -15.75
C MET A 27 37.12 22.62 -16.57
N ASN A 28 37.42 22.73 -17.86
CA ASN A 28 37.13 21.73 -18.88
C ASN A 28 38.08 20.53 -18.88
N ALA A 29 37.59 19.42 -19.44
CA ALA A 29 38.35 18.22 -19.76
C ALA A 29 39.33 18.41 -20.93
N ALA A 30 40.31 17.52 -21.03
CA ALA A 30 41.11 17.29 -22.23
C ALA A 30 41.33 15.78 -22.45
N PHE A 31 41.03 15.29 -23.65
CA PHE A 31 41.27 13.92 -24.10
C PHE A 31 42.68 13.75 -24.68
N ILE A 32 43.35 12.63 -24.40
CA ILE A 32 44.31 11.99 -25.33
C ILE A 32 44.14 10.46 -25.25
N SER A 33 44.21 9.78 -26.39
CA SER A 33 44.20 8.32 -26.54
C SER A 33 45.33 7.86 -27.47
N SER A 34 46.03 6.76 -27.12
CA SER A 34 46.67 5.84 -28.08
C SER A 34 47.20 4.53 -27.47
N THR A 35 46.41 3.45 -27.64
CA THR A 35 46.77 2.08 -28.10
C THR A 35 48.14 1.39 -27.81
N SER A 36 48.03 0.12 -27.36
CA SER A 36 48.96 -1.04 -27.58
C SER A 36 50.31 -1.06 -26.82
N SER A 37 50.93 -2.20 -26.44
CA SER A 37 50.60 -3.64 -26.59
C SER A 37 51.37 -4.54 -25.56
N LYS A 38 51.01 -5.84 -25.52
CA LYS A 38 51.57 -7.01 -24.76
C LYS A 38 53.09 -7.29 -25.02
N PRO A 39 53.76 -8.32 -24.41
CA PRO A 39 53.55 -9.10 -23.16
C PRO A 39 54.85 -9.38 -22.32
N ALA A 40 54.75 -10.20 -21.25
CA ALA A 40 55.60 -11.40 -20.94
C ALA A 40 56.09 -11.57 -19.47
N GLU A 41 56.15 -12.84 -19.05
CA GLU A 41 56.64 -13.37 -17.77
C GLU A 41 58.19 -13.59 -17.76
N PRO A 42 58.79 -14.45 -16.90
CA PRO A 42 58.98 -14.36 -15.44
C PRO A 42 60.48 -14.43 -15.05
N MET A 43 60.85 -14.23 -13.77
CA MET A 43 61.85 -15.11 -13.13
C MET A 43 61.98 -14.97 -11.61
N MET A 44 62.47 -16.06 -11.01
CA MET A 44 62.56 -16.37 -9.58
C MET A 44 63.99 -16.18 -9.05
N GLN A 45 64.16 -15.66 -7.83
CA GLN A 45 65.37 -15.88 -7.03
C GLN A 45 65.10 -15.85 -5.52
N ARG A 46 65.55 -16.90 -4.81
CA ARG A 46 65.74 -16.96 -3.34
C ARG A 46 67.24 -16.97 -3.07
N PRO A 47 67.70 -16.35 -1.97
CA PRO A 47 68.14 -17.12 -0.79
C PRO A 47 67.76 -16.42 0.54
N GLY A 48 67.84 -16.99 1.75
CA GLY A 48 68.25 -18.33 2.23
C GLY A 48 67.89 -18.48 3.74
N LEU A 49 67.93 -19.70 4.30
CA LEU A 49 67.49 -19.99 5.70
C LEU A 49 68.61 -19.92 6.76
N VAL A 50 68.35 -19.28 7.91
CA VAL A 50 68.81 -19.61 9.28
C VAL A 50 67.85 -18.93 10.28
N LYS A 51 67.45 -19.43 11.47
CA LYS A 51 67.13 -20.77 12.06
C LYS A 51 66.30 -20.49 13.34
N GLY A 52 65.29 -21.30 13.70
CA GLY A 52 64.62 -21.22 15.02
C GLY A 52 63.21 -21.82 15.05
N ASN A 53 63.08 -23.05 15.55
CA ASN A 53 61.81 -23.78 15.70
C ASN A 53 61.65 -24.17 17.19
N PRO A 54 60.43 -24.30 17.75
CA PRO A 54 59.70 -25.56 17.56
C PRO A 54 58.17 -25.43 17.46
N GLY A 55 57.52 -26.37 16.77
CA GLY A 55 56.05 -26.49 16.75
C GLY A 55 55.49 -27.10 15.47
N THR A 56 55.92 -28.30 15.09
CA THR A 56 55.34 -29.01 13.92
C THR A 56 53.87 -29.41 14.15
N PRO A 57 52.94 -29.02 13.26
CA PRO A 57 51.62 -29.66 13.19
C PRO A 57 51.77 -31.15 12.80
N PRO A 58 50.82 -32.03 13.17
CA PRO A 58 50.83 -33.42 12.74
C PRO A 58 50.66 -33.54 11.21
N PRO A 59 51.15 -34.62 10.58
CA PRO A 59 51.13 -34.76 9.13
C PRO A 59 49.68 -34.84 8.61
N MET A 60 49.42 -34.10 7.53
CA MET A 60 48.14 -34.11 6.83
C MET A 60 47.93 -35.52 6.25
N LYS A 61 46.89 -36.23 6.72
CA LYS A 61 46.53 -37.54 6.14
C LYS A 61 46.17 -37.35 4.66
N SER A 62 46.87 -38.08 3.79
CA SER A 62 46.55 -38.15 2.37
C SER A 62 45.20 -38.83 2.17
N GLY A 63 44.35 -38.23 1.32
CA GLY A 63 43.02 -38.74 0.99
C GLY A 63 41.89 -38.22 1.88
N MET A 64 41.39 -37.01 1.59
CA MET A 64 40.00 -36.67 1.90
C MET A 64 39.12 -37.13 0.73
N PRO A 65 38.02 -37.88 0.96
CA PRO A 65 37.09 -38.26 -0.10
C PRO A 65 36.42 -37.03 -0.73
N THR A 66 36.33 -37.01 -2.05
CA THR A 66 35.70 -35.91 -2.83
C THR A 66 34.17 -35.94 -2.80
N GLN A 67 33.56 -36.88 -2.06
CA GLN A 67 32.12 -36.98 -1.82
C GLN A 67 31.87 -37.27 -0.35
N VAL A 68 30.91 -36.56 0.24
CA VAL A 68 30.44 -36.77 1.62
C VAL A 68 29.10 -37.53 1.54
N PRO A 69 28.93 -38.66 2.25
CA PRO A 69 27.66 -39.37 2.27
C PRO A 69 26.52 -38.50 2.82
N LEU A 70 25.32 -38.65 2.27
CA LEU A 70 24.11 -38.04 2.84
C LEU A 70 23.80 -38.66 4.22
N PRO A 71 23.06 -37.98 5.12
CA PRO A 71 22.65 -38.57 6.41
C PRO A 71 21.89 -39.90 6.29
N SER A 72 21.26 -40.15 5.13
CA SER A 72 20.62 -41.43 4.76
C SER A 72 21.60 -42.59 4.51
N GLN A 73 22.91 -42.32 4.47
CA GLN A 73 23.96 -43.29 4.14
C GLN A 73 24.84 -43.69 5.35
N GLU A 74 24.64 -43.10 6.54
CA GLU A 74 25.29 -43.55 7.78
C GLU A 74 24.44 -44.65 8.48
N GLY A 75 24.99 -45.87 8.57
CA GLY A 75 24.31 -47.00 9.20
C GLY A 75 24.12 -46.84 10.71
N THR A 76 22.87 -46.74 11.17
CA THR A 76 22.53 -46.56 12.59
C THR A 76 22.35 -47.90 13.33
N LYS A 77 22.82 -47.95 14.59
CA LYS A 77 22.65 -49.11 15.48
C LYS A 77 21.70 -48.76 16.63
N GLY A 78 20.40 -48.98 16.42
CA GLY A 78 19.37 -48.94 17.47
C GLY A 78 18.44 -47.72 17.47
N VAL A 79 17.19 -47.95 17.91
CA VAL A 79 16.04 -47.03 17.74
C VAL A 79 16.21 -45.68 18.45
N MET A 80 16.65 -45.68 19.71
CA MET A 80 16.83 -44.42 20.45
C MET A 80 18.02 -43.60 19.94
N GLN A 81 19.05 -44.27 19.38
CA GLN A 81 20.14 -43.59 18.69
C GLN A 81 19.67 -43.04 17.34
N TYR A 82 18.85 -43.78 16.59
CA TYR A 82 18.22 -43.31 15.35
C TYR A 82 17.42 -42.02 15.56
N ALA A 83 16.53 -41.97 16.56
CA ALA A 83 15.71 -40.81 16.89
C ALA A 83 16.54 -39.57 17.27
N LEU A 84 17.55 -39.73 18.13
CA LEU A 84 18.44 -38.62 18.49
C LEU A 84 19.29 -38.15 17.29
N THR A 85 19.76 -39.08 16.43
CA THR A 85 20.50 -38.69 15.21
C THR A 85 19.61 -38.06 14.14
N THR A 86 18.32 -38.41 14.05
CA THR A 86 17.39 -37.74 13.12
C THR A 86 17.08 -36.32 13.59
N LEU A 87 16.88 -36.10 14.90
CA LEU A 87 16.70 -34.76 15.45
C LEU A 87 17.95 -33.88 15.30
N ASP A 88 19.14 -34.39 15.65
CA ASP A 88 20.41 -33.67 15.41
C ASP A 88 20.61 -33.38 13.91
N SER A 89 20.25 -34.33 13.02
CA SER A 89 20.37 -34.16 11.56
C SER A 89 19.39 -33.15 10.99
N ILE A 90 18.14 -33.13 11.44
CA ILE A 90 17.11 -32.15 11.02
C ILE A 90 17.50 -30.75 11.53
N ALA A 91 17.91 -30.63 12.80
CA ALA A 91 18.35 -29.34 13.36
C ALA A 91 19.60 -28.79 12.67
N ASN A 92 20.58 -29.64 12.34
CA ASN A 92 21.75 -29.24 11.56
C ASN A 92 21.41 -28.94 10.09
N TRP A 93 20.45 -29.65 9.49
CA TRP A 93 19.97 -29.41 8.12
C TRP A 93 19.24 -28.07 8.00
N ALA A 94 18.39 -27.72 8.98
CA ALA A 94 17.74 -26.42 9.04
C ALA A 94 18.76 -25.29 9.23
N ARG A 95 19.71 -25.44 10.17
CA ARG A 95 20.71 -24.40 10.46
C ARG A 95 21.74 -24.19 9.36
N GLN A 96 22.21 -25.23 8.67
CA GLN A 96 23.14 -25.02 7.54
C GLN A 96 22.51 -24.21 6.39
N GLY A 97 21.18 -24.24 6.26
CA GLY A 97 20.40 -23.51 5.25
C GLY A 97 19.84 -22.19 5.73
N SER A 98 20.22 -21.73 6.92
CA SER A 98 19.86 -20.40 7.44
C SER A 98 20.96 -19.92 8.39
N LEU A 99 22.04 -19.41 7.80
CA LEU A 99 23.13 -18.73 8.50
C LEU A 99 22.87 -17.23 8.45
N TRP A 100 22.88 -16.56 9.59
CA TRP A 100 22.67 -15.12 9.68
C TRP A 100 23.95 -14.42 10.16
N PRO A 101 24.92 -14.15 9.24
CA PRO A 101 26.10 -13.36 9.57
C PRO A 101 25.76 -11.97 10.10
N MET A 102 26.49 -11.54 11.12
CA MET A 102 26.38 -10.19 11.63
C MET A 102 27.01 -9.20 10.66
N THR A 103 26.32 -8.09 10.38
CA THR A 103 26.80 -7.00 9.52
C THR A 103 27.92 -6.19 10.20
N PHE A 104 29.12 -6.78 10.29
CA PHE A 104 30.22 -6.25 11.10
C PHE A 104 31.56 -6.20 10.33
N GLY A 105 31.81 -5.08 9.65
CA GLY A 105 33.05 -4.83 8.90
C GLY A 105 34.07 -3.98 9.68
N LEU A 106 35.35 -4.39 9.71
CA LEU A 106 36.41 -3.67 10.46
C LEU A 106 37.40 -2.89 9.57
N ALA A 107 37.64 -3.31 8.33
CA ALA A 107 38.56 -2.64 7.40
C ALA A 107 38.26 -3.05 5.95
N CYS A 108 39.23 -2.90 5.04
CA CYS A 108 39.12 -3.23 3.60
C CYS A 108 38.58 -4.63 3.27
N CYS A 109 38.69 -5.62 4.16
CA CYS A 109 38.09 -6.94 3.96
C CYS A 109 36.55 -6.92 3.98
N ALA A 110 35.94 -5.90 4.59
CA ALA A 110 34.49 -5.70 4.59
C ALA A 110 33.93 -5.39 3.19
N ILE A 111 34.74 -4.84 2.27
CA ILE A 111 34.29 -4.56 0.88
C ILE A 111 34.02 -5.87 0.15
N GLU A 112 34.88 -6.88 0.31
CA GLU A 112 34.69 -8.22 -0.25
C GLU A 112 33.56 -8.99 0.45
N MET A 113 33.33 -8.71 1.75
CA MET A 113 32.16 -9.21 2.48
C MET A 113 30.84 -8.62 1.94
N MET A 114 30.82 -7.33 1.61
CA MET A 114 29.66 -6.64 0.99
C MET A 114 29.47 -7.07 -0.46
N HIS A 115 30.53 -7.29 -1.22
CA HIS A 115 30.47 -7.78 -2.60
C HIS A 115 29.84 -9.18 -2.65
N LEU A 116 30.04 -10.01 -1.62
CA LEU A 116 29.41 -11.33 -1.50
C LEU A 116 27.88 -11.28 -1.42
N SER A 117 27.31 -10.22 -0.83
CA SER A 117 25.86 -9.98 -0.79
C SER A 117 25.32 -9.16 -1.97
N THR A 118 26.08 -9.01 -3.06
CA THR A 118 25.59 -8.40 -4.31
C THR A 118 25.07 -9.45 -5.30
N PRO A 119 24.25 -9.07 -6.30
CA PRO A 119 23.62 -10.01 -7.25
C PRO A 119 24.56 -10.94 -8.02
N ARG A 120 25.87 -10.65 -8.04
CA ARG A 120 26.89 -11.51 -8.68
C ARG A 120 27.08 -12.85 -7.96
N TYR A 121 26.93 -12.88 -6.64
CA TYR A 121 27.11 -14.10 -5.83
C TYR A 121 25.82 -14.56 -5.15
N ASP A 122 24.88 -13.65 -4.87
CA ASP A 122 23.53 -13.94 -4.38
C ASP A 122 23.55 -15.02 -3.28
N GLN A 123 24.28 -14.72 -2.20
CA GLN A 123 24.45 -15.65 -1.08
C GLN A 123 23.14 -15.89 -0.30
N ASP A 124 22.20 -14.95 -0.38
CA ASP A 124 20.92 -14.97 0.32
C ASP A 124 20.07 -16.16 -0.16
N ARG A 125 20.11 -16.47 -1.47
CA ARG A 125 19.54 -17.69 -2.06
C ARG A 125 20.14 -19.00 -1.51
N MET A 126 21.33 -18.96 -0.93
CA MET A 126 21.95 -20.10 -0.22
C MET A 126 21.69 -20.06 1.30
N GLY A 127 20.76 -19.22 1.74
CA GLY A 127 20.37 -19.08 3.14
C GLY A 127 21.38 -18.32 4.00
N ILE A 128 22.20 -17.45 3.39
CA ILE A 128 23.22 -16.66 4.09
C ILE A 128 22.78 -15.19 4.10
N ILE A 129 22.11 -14.75 5.17
CA ILE A 129 21.43 -13.44 5.21
C ILE A 129 22.07 -12.54 6.28
N PHE A 130 22.59 -11.38 5.90
CA PHE A 130 23.20 -10.46 6.86
C PHE A 130 22.17 -9.86 7.83
N ARG A 131 22.46 -9.84 9.13
CA ARG A 131 21.64 -9.20 10.18
C ARG A 131 22.45 -8.17 10.97
N ALA A 132 21.87 -7.00 11.20
CA ALA A 132 22.54 -5.92 11.94
C ALA A 132 22.52 -6.11 13.48
N SER A 133 21.57 -6.89 14.00
CA SER A 133 21.42 -7.13 15.44
C SER A 133 22.18 -8.37 15.90
N PRO A 134 23.05 -8.29 16.93
CA PRO A 134 23.75 -9.46 17.46
C PRO A 134 22.79 -10.48 18.04
N ARG A 135 21.64 -10.06 18.57
CA ARG A 135 20.60 -10.97 19.13
C ARG A 135 19.94 -11.86 18.08
N GLN A 136 20.05 -11.50 16.80
CA GLN A 136 19.53 -12.26 15.67
C GLN A 136 20.63 -13.02 14.92
N SER A 137 21.90 -12.62 15.03
CA SER A 137 23.01 -13.19 14.25
C SER A 137 23.59 -14.45 14.91
N ASP A 138 23.75 -15.54 14.17
CA ASP A 138 24.40 -16.78 14.64
C ASP A 138 25.85 -16.94 14.11
N VAL A 139 26.27 -16.12 13.16
CA VAL A 139 27.67 -16.08 12.67
C VAL A 139 28.26 -14.67 12.83
N MET A 140 29.49 -14.56 13.32
CA MET A 140 30.25 -13.31 13.36
C MET A 140 31.40 -13.39 12.34
N ILE A 141 31.42 -12.50 11.36
CA ILE A 141 32.55 -12.38 10.42
C ILE A 141 33.44 -11.23 10.87
N VAL A 142 34.66 -11.53 11.34
CA VAL A 142 35.66 -10.52 11.72
C VAL A 142 36.43 -10.10 10.47
N ALA A 143 35.84 -9.20 9.67
CA ALA A 143 36.37 -8.76 8.38
C ALA A 143 37.29 -7.54 8.49
N GLY A 144 38.57 -7.76 8.83
CA GLY A 144 39.62 -6.74 8.75
C GLY A 144 40.45 -6.52 10.02
N THR A 145 40.99 -5.30 10.19
CA THR A 145 41.97 -4.99 11.24
C THR A 145 41.30 -4.71 12.58
N LEU A 146 41.47 -5.62 13.55
CA LEU A 146 41.01 -5.43 14.92
C LEU A 146 42.05 -4.69 15.77
N THR A 147 41.71 -3.50 16.29
CA THR A 147 42.58 -2.72 17.19
C THR A 147 42.37 -3.08 18.66
N ASN A 148 43.37 -2.81 19.51
CA ASN A 148 43.27 -3.00 20.96
C ASN A 148 42.14 -2.17 21.59
N LYS A 149 41.76 -1.03 20.99
CA LYS A 149 40.61 -0.21 21.41
C LYS A 149 39.26 -0.83 21.06
N MET A 150 39.18 -1.56 19.94
CA MET A 150 37.94 -2.20 19.45
C MET A 150 37.68 -3.57 20.08
N ALA A 151 38.71 -4.23 20.61
CA ALA A 151 38.60 -5.57 21.18
C ALA A 151 37.51 -5.74 22.27
N PRO A 152 37.29 -4.81 23.22
CA PRO A 152 36.21 -4.93 24.20
C PRO A 152 34.82 -4.88 23.56
N ALA A 153 34.62 -4.02 22.55
CA ALA A 153 33.35 -3.90 21.83
C ALA A 153 33.06 -5.15 21.01
N LEU A 154 34.06 -5.69 20.29
CA LEU A 154 33.94 -6.98 19.59
C LEU A 154 33.50 -8.10 20.55
N ARG A 155 34.11 -8.15 21.75
CA ARG A 155 33.76 -9.16 22.76
C ARG A 155 32.32 -9.01 23.25
N GLN A 156 31.91 -7.79 23.58
CA GLN A 156 30.54 -7.49 24.04
C GLN A 156 29.50 -7.89 22.99
N VAL A 157 29.77 -7.61 21.71
CA VAL A 157 28.90 -7.97 20.58
C VAL A 157 28.81 -9.49 20.41
N TYR A 158 29.93 -10.22 20.53
CA TYR A 158 29.95 -11.69 20.51
C TYR A 158 29.16 -12.31 21.66
N ASP A 159 29.30 -11.76 22.87
CA ASP A 159 28.59 -12.25 24.07
C ASP A 159 27.07 -12.02 24.01
N GLN A 160 26.60 -11.09 23.18
CA GLN A 160 25.17 -10.83 22.93
C GLN A 160 24.54 -11.76 21.88
N MET A 161 25.33 -12.58 21.17
CA MET A 161 24.80 -13.51 20.16
C MET A 161 24.17 -14.76 20.79
N PRO A 162 23.05 -15.26 20.25
CA PRO A 162 22.42 -16.51 20.68
C PRO A 162 23.31 -17.74 20.42
N GLU A 163 23.12 -18.81 21.22
CA GLU A 163 23.84 -20.08 21.03
C GLU A 163 23.00 -21.08 20.21
N PRO A 164 23.58 -21.84 19.24
CA PRO A 164 25.00 -21.87 18.87
C PRO A 164 25.43 -20.67 18.01
N ARG A 165 26.54 -20.03 18.38
CA ARG A 165 27.21 -19.00 17.58
C ARG A 165 28.56 -19.45 17.03
N TRP A 166 28.94 -18.91 15.89
CA TRP A 166 30.18 -19.25 15.17
C TRP A 166 30.96 -18.01 14.75
N VAL A 167 32.29 -18.11 14.60
CA VAL A 167 33.13 -16.98 14.16
C VAL A 167 33.99 -17.31 12.94
N ILE A 168 33.90 -16.49 11.89
CA ILE A 168 34.79 -16.52 10.74
C ILE A 168 35.80 -15.36 10.87
N SER A 169 37.09 -15.66 10.96
CA SER A 169 38.14 -14.64 10.88
C SER A 169 38.51 -14.42 9.41
N MET A 170 38.34 -13.20 8.90
CA MET A 170 38.52 -12.89 7.48
C MET A 170 39.64 -11.86 7.27
N GLY A 171 40.69 -12.29 6.57
CA GLY A 171 41.82 -11.46 6.17
C GLY A 171 43.02 -11.55 7.11
N SER A 172 44.21 -11.26 6.58
CA SER A 172 45.50 -11.38 7.28
C SER A 172 45.55 -10.59 8.60
N CYS A 173 44.88 -9.43 8.65
CA CYS A 173 44.80 -8.59 9.84
C CYS A 173 43.95 -9.22 10.95
N ALA A 174 42.79 -9.81 10.63
CA ALA A 174 41.97 -10.53 11.60
C ALA A 174 42.64 -11.84 12.07
N ASN A 175 43.28 -12.55 11.14
CA ASN A 175 43.89 -13.86 11.39
C ASN A 175 45.17 -13.81 12.26
N GLY A 176 45.85 -12.66 12.35
CA GLY A 176 47.12 -12.56 13.06
C GLY A 176 47.79 -11.18 13.12
N GLY A 177 47.04 -10.09 12.87
CA GLY A 177 47.56 -8.72 12.80
C GLY A 177 48.11 -8.29 11.42
N GLY A 178 48.31 -9.24 10.50
CA GLY A 178 48.67 -8.96 9.10
C GLY A 178 49.92 -8.12 8.94
N TYR A 179 49.90 -7.16 8.02
CA TYR A 179 50.98 -6.18 7.83
C TYR A 179 51.25 -5.34 9.09
N TYR A 180 50.26 -5.20 9.97
CA TYR A 180 50.33 -4.42 11.20
C TYR A 180 50.70 -5.25 12.44
N HIS A 181 51.21 -6.49 12.29
CA HIS A 181 51.58 -7.37 13.41
C HIS A 181 52.54 -6.73 14.44
N TYR A 182 53.41 -5.83 13.97
CA TYR A 182 54.37 -5.09 14.81
C TYR A 182 53.84 -3.72 15.31
N SER A 183 52.63 -3.32 14.93
CA SER A 183 52.00 -2.10 15.44
C SER A 183 51.55 -2.29 16.88
N TYR A 184 51.77 -1.29 17.73
CA TYR A 184 51.31 -1.29 19.13
C TYR A 184 49.78 -1.23 19.27
N SER A 185 49.08 -0.76 18.24
CA SER A 185 47.63 -0.49 18.27
C SER A 185 46.77 -1.65 17.77
N VAL A 186 47.35 -2.67 17.12
CA VAL A 186 46.63 -3.76 16.45
C VAL A 186 46.75 -5.06 17.23
N THR A 187 45.65 -5.81 17.32
CA THR A 187 45.64 -7.14 17.95
C THR A 187 46.41 -8.14 17.08
N ARG A 188 47.14 -9.07 17.71
CA ARG A 188 47.89 -10.13 17.00
C ARG A 188 46.99 -11.32 16.62
N GLY A 189 45.79 -11.04 16.15
CA GLY A 189 44.72 -12.01 15.88
C GLY A 189 43.47 -11.78 16.74
N CYS A 190 42.29 -11.94 16.13
CA CYS A 190 40.99 -11.83 16.81
C CYS A 190 40.65 -13.08 17.67
N ASP A 191 41.33 -14.20 17.40
CA ASP A 191 41.32 -15.45 18.18
C ASP A 191 41.72 -15.26 19.65
N ARG A 192 42.41 -14.16 19.96
CA ARG A 192 42.74 -13.74 21.32
C ARG A 192 41.57 -13.14 22.09
N ILE A 193 40.47 -12.78 21.41
CA ILE A 193 39.32 -12.05 21.95
C ILE A 193 38.03 -12.89 21.87
N VAL A 194 37.82 -13.55 20.72
CA VAL A 194 36.67 -14.42 20.43
C VAL A 194 37.18 -15.74 19.82
N PRO A 195 36.53 -16.88 20.10
CA PRO A 195 36.97 -18.17 19.54
C PRO A 195 36.69 -18.22 18.03
N VAL A 196 37.70 -18.52 17.21
CA VAL A 196 37.56 -18.57 15.74
C VAL A 196 37.29 -19.99 15.25
N ASP A 197 36.26 -20.15 14.42
CA ASP A 197 35.84 -21.43 13.88
C ASP A 197 36.42 -21.77 12.51
N ILE A 198 36.56 -20.75 11.65
CA ILE A 198 37.10 -20.80 10.29
C ILE A 198 37.99 -19.57 10.06
N TYR A 199 39.14 -19.77 9.43
CA TYR A 199 40.04 -18.69 9.00
C TYR A 199 40.03 -18.58 7.47
N VAL A 200 39.79 -17.38 6.94
CA VAL A 200 39.85 -17.06 5.52
C VAL A 200 41.10 -16.20 5.25
N PRO A 201 42.15 -16.74 4.60
CA PRO A 201 43.38 -16.01 4.31
C PRO A 201 43.25 -15.09 3.09
N GLY A 202 43.89 -13.91 3.14
CA GLY A 202 43.91 -12.92 2.05
C GLY A 202 44.17 -11.50 2.56
N CYS A 203 44.34 -10.51 1.67
CA CYS A 203 44.55 -9.11 2.05
C CYS A 203 44.13 -8.09 0.97
N PRO A 204 42.83 -7.89 0.72
CA PRO A 204 41.69 -8.65 1.27
C PRO A 204 41.57 -10.05 0.63
N PRO A 205 40.88 -11.03 1.27
CA PRO A 205 40.45 -12.25 0.60
C PRO A 205 39.36 -11.94 -0.42
N THR A 206 39.31 -12.66 -1.55
CA THR A 206 38.23 -12.47 -2.52
C THR A 206 36.89 -12.99 -1.98
N SER A 207 35.81 -12.48 -2.55
CA SER A 207 34.43 -12.89 -2.26
C SER A 207 34.25 -14.43 -2.34
N GLU A 208 34.84 -15.11 -3.34
CA GLU A 208 34.79 -16.57 -3.46
C GLU A 208 35.54 -17.29 -2.33
N ALA A 209 36.63 -16.72 -1.82
CA ALA A 209 37.36 -17.28 -0.69
C ALA A 209 36.54 -17.17 0.61
N LEU A 210 35.73 -16.12 0.77
CA LEU A 210 34.75 -16.01 1.85
C LEU A 210 33.61 -17.02 1.69
N MET A 211 33.02 -17.15 0.50
CA MET A 211 31.98 -18.16 0.20
C MET A 211 32.45 -19.58 0.55
N PHE A 212 33.67 -19.93 0.14
CA PHE A 212 34.28 -21.21 0.48
C PHE A 212 34.47 -21.38 2.00
N GLY A 213 34.83 -20.30 2.71
CA GLY A 213 34.88 -20.29 4.18
C GLY A 213 33.52 -20.61 4.82
N ILE A 214 32.43 -20.05 4.29
CA ILE A 214 31.07 -20.31 4.78
C ILE A 214 30.64 -21.76 4.49
N PHE A 215 30.95 -22.31 3.31
CA PHE A 215 30.68 -23.72 3.02
C PHE A 215 31.46 -24.69 3.93
N GLN A 216 32.67 -24.32 4.35
CA GLN A 216 33.43 -25.08 5.36
C GLN A 216 32.82 -24.94 6.76
N LEU A 217 32.22 -23.80 7.10
CA LEU A 217 31.45 -23.64 8.33
C LEU A 217 30.20 -24.52 8.33
N GLN A 218 29.39 -24.50 7.26
CA GLN A 218 28.25 -25.41 7.08
C GLN A 218 28.66 -26.88 7.21
N LYS A 219 29.81 -27.27 6.63
CA LYS A 219 30.38 -28.61 6.78
C LYS A 219 30.75 -28.94 8.23
N LYS A 220 31.28 -27.98 9.00
CA LYS A 220 31.57 -28.13 10.43
C LYS A 220 30.28 -28.30 11.25
N MET A 221 29.25 -27.51 10.95
CA MET A 221 27.94 -27.58 11.60
C MET A 221 27.27 -28.94 11.38
N ARG A 222 27.28 -29.49 10.16
CA ARG A 222 26.74 -30.83 9.86
C ARG A 222 27.26 -31.95 10.77
N HIS A 223 28.48 -31.84 11.28
CA HIS A 223 29.09 -32.86 12.16
C HIS A 223 28.97 -32.55 13.67
N THR A 224 28.29 -31.46 14.04
CA THR A 224 28.11 -31.04 15.44
C THR A 224 26.90 -31.73 16.08
N LYS A 225 27.06 -32.30 17.28
CA LYS A 225 25.98 -33.03 17.98
C LYS A 225 25.35 -32.17 19.07
N ILE A 226 24.25 -31.50 18.73
CA ILE A 226 23.57 -30.50 19.58
C ILE A 226 23.07 -31.16 20.87
N THR A 227 22.54 -32.38 20.79
CA THR A 227 22.09 -33.18 21.96
C THR A 227 23.15 -33.40 23.05
N ARG A 228 24.45 -33.23 22.74
CA ARG A 228 25.55 -33.34 23.72
C ARG A 228 26.09 -32.01 24.24
N MET A 229 25.80 -30.89 23.59
CA MET A 229 26.21 -29.55 24.09
C MET A 229 25.49 -29.19 25.39
N TRP A 230 24.24 -29.61 25.55
CA TRP A 230 23.43 -29.36 26.74
C TRP A 230 23.92 -30.04 28.04
N GLN A 231 24.97 -30.89 28.00
CA GLN A 231 25.43 -31.66 29.18
C GLN A 231 26.77 -31.19 29.81
N ARG A 232 27.29 -30.00 29.48
CA ARG A 232 28.46 -29.42 30.20
C ARG A 232 28.43 -27.88 30.29
N PRO A 233 28.46 -27.28 31.51
CA PRO A 233 27.90 -27.79 32.76
C PRO A 233 27.08 -26.71 33.51
N ALA A 234 25.75 -26.79 33.46
CA ALA A 234 24.87 -26.11 34.42
C ALA A 234 24.64 -27.01 35.64
N VAL A 235 25.70 -27.27 36.42
CA VAL A 235 25.61 -28.00 37.69
C VAL A 235 25.62 -27.00 38.83
N GLN A 236 24.45 -26.44 39.14
CA GLN A 236 23.95 -26.09 40.48
C GLN A 236 22.50 -25.59 40.33
N CYS A 237 21.63 -25.85 41.31
CA CYS A 237 20.24 -25.37 41.37
C CYS A 237 19.33 -25.68 40.15
N PHE A 238 18.64 -26.83 40.19
CA PHE A 238 17.17 -26.88 40.31
C PHE A 238 16.71 -28.34 40.43
N LYS A 239 16.77 -28.89 41.64
CA LYS A 239 15.85 -29.96 42.05
C LYS A 239 14.70 -29.30 42.78
N THR A 240 13.46 -29.50 42.34
CA THR A 240 12.36 -30.20 43.06
C THR A 240 11.13 -30.19 42.14
N MET A 241 10.21 -31.15 42.33
CA MET A 241 8.88 -31.25 41.65
C MET A 241 8.87 -31.66 40.17
N HIS A 242 9.11 -32.95 39.93
CA HIS A 242 8.16 -33.72 39.13
C HIS A 242 7.04 -34.21 40.04
N HIS A 243 5.78 -34.17 39.59
CA HIS A 243 4.89 -35.35 39.54
C HIS A 243 3.55 -35.04 38.84
N TYR A 244 3.01 -36.09 38.21
CA TYR A 244 1.66 -36.26 37.62
C TYR A 244 1.40 -35.88 36.14
N TRP A 245 0.72 -36.84 35.49
CA TRP A 245 0.03 -36.84 34.18
C TRP A 245 0.83 -37.06 32.87
N LEU A 246 0.89 -38.35 32.50
CA LEU A 246 0.66 -38.88 31.14
C LEU A 246 -0.45 -39.96 31.25
N PRO A 247 -1.13 -40.39 30.16
CA PRO A 247 -1.24 -39.79 28.83
C PRO A 247 -2.70 -39.68 28.32
N SER A 248 -2.92 -38.96 27.23
CA SER A 248 -3.97 -39.27 26.25
C SER A 248 -3.51 -38.84 24.86
N LEU A 249 -3.09 -39.81 24.05
CA LEU A 249 -2.73 -39.61 22.65
C LEU A 249 -4.00 -39.57 21.80
N LEU A 250 -4.42 -38.37 21.40
CA LEU A 250 -5.37 -38.19 20.31
C LEU A 250 -4.61 -38.18 18.99
N SER A 251 -5.06 -39.00 18.04
CA SER A 251 -4.56 -39.00 16.67
C SER A 251 -4.94 -37.69 15.98
N ILE A 252 -3.94 -36.83 15.74
CA ILE A 252 -4.15 -35.61 14.94
C ILE A 252 -4.15 -36.02 13.46
N THR A 253 -5.34 -36.30 12.94
CA THR A 253 -5.62 -36.03 11.51
C THR A 253 -5.70 -34.51 11.35
N PRO A 254 -5.01 -33.89 10.39
CA PRO A 254 -5.18 -32.46 10.12
C PRO A 254 -6.60 -32.22 9.63
N VAL A 255 -7.43 -31.61 10.48
CA VAL A 255 -8.70 -31.04 10.04
C VAL A 255 -8.37 -29.76 9.30
N VAL A 256 -8.62 -29.73 7.99
CA VAL A 256 -8.62 -28.49 7.22
C VAL A 256 -9.85 -27.71 7.68
N LEU A 257 -9.63 -26.76 8.61
CA LEU A 257 -10.68 -25.85 9.05
C LEU A 257 -10.89 -24.79 7.97
N ALA A 258 -12.12 -24.70 7.47
CA ALA A 258 -12.53 -23.57 6.63
C ALA A 258 -12.45 -22.27 7.43
N GLN A 259 -12.02 -21.20 6.77
CA GLN A 259 -11.90 -19.87 7.38
C GLN A 259 -13.27 -19.21 7.41
N SER A 260 -13.79 -19.00 8.62
CA SER A 260 -15.09 -18.38 8.90
C SER A 260 -15.10 -17.78 10.31
N GLY A 261 -15.99 -16.81 10.55
CA GLY A 261 -16.18 -16.16 11.84
C GLY A 261 -14.94 -15.40 12.35
N SER A 262 -14.83 -15.23 13.67
CA SER A 262 -13.79 -14.41 14.31
C SER A 262 -12.33 -14.80 14.01
N ASN A 263 -12.10 -15.99 13.44
CA ASN A 263 -10.78 -16.45 13.00
C ASN A 263 -10.26 -15.68 11.77
N ILE A 264 -11.14 -15.08 10.95
CA ILE A 264 -10.74 -14.34 9.75
C ILE A 264 -10.02 -13.03 10.09
N LEU A 265 -10.36 -12.38 11.20
CA LEU A 265 -9.74 -11.12 11.63
C LEU A 265 -8.24 -11.29 11.95
N GLY A 266 -7.82 -12.50 12.34
CA GLY A 266 -6.41 -12.83 12.57
C GLY A 266 -5.53 -12.89 11.31
N PHE A 267 -6.13 -12.77 10.13
CA PHE A 267 -5.43 -12.61 8.85
C PHE A 267 -5.48 -11.17 8.31
N VAL A 268 -6.16 -10.24 8.97
CA VAL A 268 -6.17 -8.84 8.54
C VAL A 268 -5.02 -8.11 9.24
N ASP A 269 -4.07 -7.61 8.44
CA ASP A 269 -3.00 -6.72 8.89
C ASP A 269 -3.19 -5.33 8.26
N PRO A 270 -3.73 -4.36 9.04
CA PRO A 270 -3.89 -2.97 8.57
C PRO A 270 -2.56 -2.25 8.31
N LEU A 271 -1.40 -2.78 8.71
CA LEU A 271 -0.10 -2.13 8.54
C LEU A 271 0.52 -2.35 7.14
N ILE A 272 -0.01 -3.28 6.35
CA ILE A 272 0.43 -3.52 4.97
C ILE A 272 0.08 -2.29 4.12
N GLY A 273 1.11 -1.60 3.63
CA GLY A 273 0.97 -0.35 2.85
C GLY A 273 1.12 0.94 3.67
N THR A 274 1.56 0.86 4.92
CA THR A 274 1.83 2.05 5.77
C THR A 274 3.23 2.67 5.55
N VAL A 275 3.91 2.31 4.46
CA VAL A 275 5.22 2.86 4.04
C VAL A 275 5.40 2.66 2.53
N ASN A 276 6.38 3.33 1.93
CA ASN A 276 6.74 3.20 0.50
C ASN A 276 5.61 3.69 -0.42
N GLY A 277 4.90 4.75 0.01
CA GLY A 277 3.84 5.38 -0.79
C GLY A 277 2.54 4.60 -0.82
N GLY A 278 2.36 3.56 0.00
CA GLY A 278 1.09 2.83 0.07
C GLY A 278 -0.05 3.65 0.70
N HIS A 279 0.29 4.59 1.59
CA HIS A 279 -0.62 5.54 2.22
C HIS A 279 -1.85 4.93 2.94
N VAL A 280 -1.81 3.63 3.27
CA VAL A 280 -2.93 2.90 3.89
C VAL A 280 -3.23 3.45 5.28
N PHE A 281 -4.52 3.61 5.60
CA PHE A 281 -4.99 3.90 6.96
C PHE A 281 -4.97 2.62 7.82
N PRO A 282 -4.15 2.55 8.90
CA PRO A 282 -4.04 1.36 9.74
C PRO A 282 -4.88 1.43 11.03
N GLY A 283 -5.59 2.55 11.25
CA GLY A 283 -6.23 2.86 12.52
C GLY A 283 -7.53 2.10 12.77
N ALA A 284 -8.14 2.41 13.91
CA ALA A 284 -9.43 1.85 14.31
C ALA A 284 -10.58 2.50 13.52
N THR A 285 -11.38 1.68 12.85
CA THR A 285 -12.59 2.09 12.11
C THR A 285 -13.54 0.89 11.98
N LEU A 286 -14.81 1.16 11.67
CA LEU A 286 -15.77 0.15 11.21
C LEU A 286 -15.77 0.12 9.66
N PRO A 287 -16.37 -0.90 9.01
CA PRO A 287 -16.60 -0.86 7.56
C PRO A 287 -17.34 0.42 7.16
N PHE A 288 -16.77 1.17 6.21
CA PHE A 288 -17.25 2.46 5.68
C PHE A 288 -17.52 3.58 6.72
N ALA A 289 -17.17 3.43 8.00
CA ALA A 289 -17.51 4.44 9.01
C ALA A 289 -16.71 5.74 8.85
N MET A 290 -17.36 6.84 9.24
CA MET A 290 -16.81 8.19 9.30
C MET A 290 -15.67 8.30 10.34
N ALA A 291 -15.87 7.78 11.55
CA ALA A 291 -14.85 7.81 12.59
C ALA A 291 -13.70 6.81 12.30
N LYS A 292 -12.50 7.36 12.16
CA LYS A 292 -11.26 6.68 11.80
C LYS A 292 -10.14 7.18 12.70
N ALA A 293 -9.88 6.44 13.78
CA ALA A 293 -8.95 6.84 14.84
C ALA A 293 -7.55 6.24 14.65
N VAL A 294 -6.51 7.07 14.61
CA VAL A 294 -5.11 6.63 14.57
C VAL A 294 -4.20 7.58 15.37
N ALA A 295 -2.91 7.27 15.45
CA ALA A 295 -1.88 8.18 15.93
C ALA A 295 -1.25 8.91 14.74
N ASP A 296 -1.29 10.23 14.71
CA ASP A 296 -0.91 11.02 13.52
C ASP A 296 0.62 11.20 13.47
N VAL A 297 1.27 10.94 12.33
CA VAL A 297 2.72 11.11 12.14
C VAL A 297 3.10 12.43 11.44
N ASN A 298 4.40 12.71 11.33
CA ASN A 298 4.97 13.81 10.54
C ASN A 298 5.89 13.33 9.39
N GLY A 299 5.52 12.20 8.78
CA GLY A 299 6.24 11.55 7.67
C GLY A 299 5.33 11.31 6.47
N GLU A 300 5.24 10.06 6.00
CA GLU A 300 4.13 9.62 5.13
C GLU A 300 2.83 9.65 5.97
N ASP A 301 2.06 10.75 5.89
CA ASP A 301 0.94 11.06 6.79
C ASP A 301 -0.45 11.04 6.11
N GLN A 302 -0.52 10.63 4.85
CA GLN A 302 -1.75 10.56 4.05
C GLN A 302 -2.84 9.67 4.67
N GLY A 303 -2.46 8.52 5.23
CA GLY A 303 -3.32 7.63 6.02
C GLY A 303 -3.28 7.93 7.53
N GLY A 304 -2.84 9.11 7.93
CA GLY A 304 -2.57 9.52 9.31
C GLY A 304 -1.29 8.93 9.92
N PHE A 305 -1.01 7.63 9.68
CA PHE A 305 0.12 6.92 10.28
C PHE A 305 0.99 6.17 9.26
N ALA A 306 2.30 6.28 9.42
CA ALA A 306 3.28 5.42 8.75
C ALA A 306 4.10 4.57 9.73
N SER A 307 4.47 3.36 9.27
CA SER A 307 5.35 2.45 10.01
C SER A 307 6.84 2.78 9.88
N ASP A 308 7.18 3.95 9.33
CA ASP A 308 8.52 4.51 9.17
C ASP A 308 9.16 4.95 10.51
N SER A 309 10.15 5.86 10.51
CA SER A 309 10.73 6.39 11.77
C SER A 309 10.09 7.69 12.28
N SER A 310 8.91 8.08 11.80
CA SER A 310 8.30 9.38 12.09
C SER A 310 7.70 9.47 13.48
N ASN A 311 7.62 10.71 13.99
CA ASN A 311 7.16 11.02 15.34
C ASN A 311 5.63 11.17 15.36
N ILE A 312 5.02 10.80 16.49
CA ILE A 312 3.59 11.02 16.73
C ILE A 312 3.36 12.49 17.09
N THR A 313 2.50 13.19 16.35
CA THR A 313 2.13 14.60 16.56
C THR A 313 0.75 14.79 17.19
N GLY A 314 -0.10 13.76 17.12
CA GLY A 314 -1.51 13.82 17.45
C GLY A 314 -2.15 12.43 17.56
N PHE A 315 -3.40 12.42 18.02
CA PHE A 315 -4.32 11.29 17.86
C PHE A 315 -5.65 11.87 17.36
N SER A 316 -5.90 11.80 16.06
CA SER A 316 -7.11 12.36 15.44
C SER A 316 -8.13 11.30 15.03
N HIS A 317 -9.29 11.75 14.56
CA HIS A 317 -10.55 10.97 14.58
C HIS A 317 -11.18 10.71 13.21
N MET A 318 -10.59 11.26 12.14
CA MET A 318 -11.13 11.34 10.78
C MET A 318 -9.97 11.20 9.79
N HIS A 319 -10.03 10.31 8.80
CA HIS A 319 -8.95 10.07 7.85
C HIS A 319 -9.50 9.60 6.50
N ASP A 320 -8.70 9.67 5.44
CA ASP A 320 -8.88 8.84 4.24
C ASP A 320 -7.80 7.74 4.18
N SER A 321 -7.85 6.85 3.19
CA SER A 321 -6.90 5.74 3.04
C SER A 321 -6.36 5.68 1.62
N GLY A 322 -5.05 5.51 1.47
CA GLY A 322 -4.39 5.22 0.20
C GLY A 322 -4.17 6.43 -0.72
N THR A 323 -4.49 7.66 -0.32
CA THR A 323 -4.52 8.83 -1.21
C THR A 323 -3.14 9.27 -1.70
N GLY A 324 -2.94 9.39 -3.01
CA GLY A 324 -1.66 9.85 -3.62
C GLY A 324 -1.28 11.34 -3.50
N GLY A 325 -2.08 12.18 -2.85
CA GLY A 325 -1.93 13.64 -2.83
C GLY A 325 -1.47 14.25 -1.51
N SER A 326 -2.00 15.44 -1.20
CA SER A 326 -1.93 16.04 0.14
C SER A 326 -2.70 15.15 1.13
N PRO A 327 -2.22 15.00 2.40
CA PRO A 327 -2.98 14.25 3.39
C PRO A 327 -4.36 14.86 3.62
N SER A 328 -5.32 14.00 3.97
CA SER A 328 -6.74 14.36 4.09
C SER A 328 -7.21 14.24 5.55
N LEU A 329 -8.09 15.15 5.95
CA LEU A 329 -8.69 15.17 7.29
C LEU A 329 -7.63 15.22 8.41
N GLY A 330 -7.67 14.29 9.37
CA GLY A 330 -6.87 14.29 10.58
C GLY A 330 -7.20 15.44 11.55
N ASN A 331 -8.44 15.90 11.52
CA ASN A 331 -8.87 17.10 12.22
C ASN A 331 -8.94 16.90 13.75
N PHE A 332 -8.64 17.97 14.48
CA PHE A 332 -8.77 18.10 15.93
C PHE A 332 -7.98 17.08 16.76
N PRO A 333 -6.69 16.82 16.45
CA PRO A 333 -5.92 15.82 17.17
C PRO A 333 -5.85 16.12 18.66
N ILE A 334 -6.15 15.10 19.48
CA ILE A 334 -5.88 15.15 20.92
C ILE A 334 -4.45 14.69 21.21
N PHE A 335 -3.82 15.19 22.27
CA PHE A 335 -2.48 14.75 22.65
C PHE A 335 -2.28 14.69 24.17
N PRO A 336 -1.88 13.53 24.73
CA PRO A 336 -1.63 13.35 26.16
C PRO A 336 -0.18 13.71 26.55
N GLN A 337 -0.02 14.39 27.69
CA GLN A 337 1.25 14.64 28.37
C GLN A 337 1.12 14.17 29.83
N ALA A 338 2.15 13.52 30.38
CA ALA A 338 2.09 12.96 31.75
C ALA A 338 2.08 14.05 32.85
N GLY A 339 2.63 15.22 32.55
CA GLY A 339 2.58 16.42 33.36
C GLY A 339 3.58 17.46 32.85
N CYS A 340 3.39 18.73 33.24
CA CYS A 340 4.32 19.79 32.85
C CYS A 340 5.57 19.78 33.77
N PRO A 341 6.80 20.00 33.26
CA PRO A 341 8.00 20.17 34.05
C PRO A 341 7.86 21.27 35.12
N ASP A 342 8.32 20.97 36.34
CA ASP A 342 8.17 21.82 37.54
C ASP A 342 6.70 22.18 37.89
N ASP A 343 5.72 21.46 37.33
CA ASP A 343 4.27 21.71 37.44
C ASP A 343 3.80 23.10 36.91
N VAL A 344 4.63 23.73 36.07
CA VAL A 344 4.35 25.02 35.42
C VAL A 344 3.70 24.79 34.06
N LEU A 345 2.49 25.32 33.85
CA LEU A 345 1.71 25.13 32.62
C LEU A 345 2.48 25.51 31.34
N ASP A 346 3.19 26.65 31.37
CA ASP A 346 4.02 27.17 30.28
C ASP A 346 5.23 26.26 29.92
N ASN A 347 5.52 25.22 30.71
CA ASN A 347 6.56 24.23 30.41
C ASN A 347 6.01 22.97 29.70
N CYS A 348 4.69 22.80 29.61
CA CYS A 348 4.09 21.81 28.69
C CYS A 348 4.28 22.24 27.24
N VAL A 349 4.30 21.28 26.30
CA VAL A 349 4.54 21.56 24.88
C VAL A 349 3.24 21.51 24.10
N PHE A 350 2.84 22.63 23.47
CA PHE A 350 1.54 22.76 22.82
C PHE A 350 1.55 22.67 21.28
N PRO A 351 2.47 23.33 20.53
CA PRO A 351 2.45 23.29 19.06
C PRO A 351 2.67 21.89 18.48
N LYS A 352 1.96 21.55 17.39
CA LYS A 352 1.99 20.24 16.69
C LYS A 352 3.42 19.73 16.43
N ASP A 353 4.28 20.57 15.86
CA ASP A 353 5.63 20.17 15.45
C ASP A 353 6.60 20.01 16.62
N THR A 354 6.43 20.78 17.69
CA THR A 354 7.34 20.75 18.84
C THR A 354 6.92 19.73 19.90
N ARG A 355 5.63 19.39 19.99
CA ARG A 355 5.12 18.31 20.85
C ARG A 355 5.35 16.91 20.29
N ALA A 356 5.88 16.80 19.06
CA ALA A 356 6.05 15.54 18.36
C ALA A 356 6.98 14.57 19.11
N VAL A 357 6.48 13.37 19.45
CA VAL A 357 7.18 12.38 20.29
C VAL A 357 7.46 11.10 19.48
N PRO A 358 8.71 10.57 19.50
CA PRO A 358 8.99 9.26 18.92
C PRO A 358 8.17 8.16 19.58
N ARG A 359 7.70 7.18 18.81
CA ARG A 359 7.10 5.96 19.36
C ARG A 359 8.15 4.95 19.82
N ILE A 360 7.75 4.02 20.69
CA ILE A 360 8.58 2.88 21.07
C ILE A 360 8.54 1.87 19.92
N ASN A 361 9.71 1.54 19.35
CA ASN A 361 9.80 0.59 18.24
C ASN A 361 9.18 -0.77 18.59
N GLY A 362 8.28 -1.27 17.73
CA GLY A 362 7.59 -2.53 17.94
C GLY A 362 6.44 -2.48 18.96
N SER A 363 5.98 -1.29 19.36
CA SER A 363 4.78 -1.11 20.21
C SER A 363 3.48 -0.83 19.44
N VAL A 364 3.54 -0.84 18.11
CA VAL A 364 2.37 -0.62 17.24
C VAL A 364 1.60 -1.92 17.15
N GLU A 365 0.32 -1.88 17.49
CA GLU A 365 -0.62 -2.98 17.34
C GLU A 365 -1.82 -2.46 16.54
N ALA A 366 -2.19 -3.14 15.46
CA ALA A 366 -3.32 -2.76 14.60
C ALA A 366 -4.07 -4.03 14.18
N HIS A 367 -5.39 -4.01 14.29
CA HIS A 367 -6.29 -5.06 13.81
C HIS A 367 -7.71 -4.50 13.66
N PRO A 368 -8.63 -5.16 12.94
CA PRO A 368 -9.93 -4.60 12.62
C PRO A 368 -10.68 -4.03 13.85
N GLY A 369 -10.95 -2.72 13.82
CA GLY A 369 -11.63 -2.00 14.90
C GLY A 369 -10.75 -1.49 16.05
N TYR A 370 -9.42 -1.62 15.99
CA TYR A 370 -8.50 -1.19 17.06
C TYR A 370 -7.10 -0.83 16.58
N PHE A 371 -6.51 0.17 17.22
CA PHE A 371 -5.11 0.56 17.03
C PHE A 371 -4.49 0.94 18.38
N ALA A 372 -3.21 0.62 18.59
CA ALA A 372 -2.46 1.04 19.76
C ALA A 372 -1.00 1.34 19.44
N VAL A 373 -0.40 2.24 20.23
CA VAL A 373 1.01 2.61 20.17
C VAL A 373 1.50 3.11 21.53
N SER A 374 2.76 2.83 21.87
CA SER A 374 3.42 3.42 23.04
C SER A 374 4.38 4.53 22.65
N LEU A 375 4.28 5.67 23.33
CA LEU A 375 5.14 6.83 23.13
C LEU A 375 6.44 6.71 23.93
N ALA A 376 7.52 7.37 23.51
CA ALA A 376 8.78 7.43 24.25
C ALA A 376 8.67 8.12 25.63
N THR A 377 7.56 8.81 25.89
CA THR A 377 7.14 9.34 27.20
C THR A 377 6.53 8.27 28.12
N ASN A 378 6.54 6.99 27.71
CA ASN A 378 5.93 5.84 28.38
C ASN A 378 4.40 5.95 28.57
N ILE A 379 3.73 6.82 27.81
CA ILE A 379 2.27 6.80 27.67
C ILE A 379 1.92 5.74 26.62
N HIS A 380 1.04 4.81 26.98
CA HIS A 380 0.45 3.86 26.04
C HIS A 380 -0.94 4.36 25.63
N ALA A 381 -1.17 4.43 24.32
CA ALA A 381 -2.42 4.92 23.74
C ALA A 381 -3.07 3.79 22.94
N GLU A 382 -4.33 3.52 23.26
CA GLU A 382 -5.18 2.55 22.56
C GLU A 382 -6.43 3.28 22.04
N MET A 383 -6.98 2.88 20.90
CA MET A 383 -8.20 3.48 20.34
C MET A 383 -9.10 2.46 19.65
N THR A 384 -10.40 2.72 19.71
CA THR A 384 -11.47 2.01 19.00
C THR A 384 -12.58 3.02 18.59
N THR A 385 -13.53 2.62 17.74
CA THR A 385 -14.52 3.55 17.15
C THR A 385 -15.91 2.96 17.02
N THR A 386 -16.90 3.85 16.99
CA THR A 386 -18.27 3.63 16.47
C THR A 386 -18.41 4.38 15.13
N ASN A 387 -19.62 4.71 14.65
CA ASN A 387 -19.75 5.33 13.33
C ASN A 387 -19.25 6.78 13.30
N HIS A 388 -19.54 7.58 14.34
CA HIS A 388 -19.19 9.01 14.42
C HIS A 388 -18.39 9.38 15.68
N THR A 389 -17.93 8.38 16.44
CA THR A 389 -17.23 8.59 17.71
C THR A 389 -15.97 7.73 17.80
N ALA A 390 -14.86 8.35 18.20
CA ALA A 390 -13.63 7.68 18.58
C ALA A 390 -13.50 7.60 20.11
N LEU A 391 -13.00 6.47 20.61
CA LEU A 391 -12.74 6.25 22.03
C LEU A 391 -11.29 5.83 22.24
N TYR A 392 -10.57 6.63 23.02
CA TYR A 392 -9.18 6.45 23.39
C TYR A 392 -9.06 5.98 24.84
N ARG A 393 -8.05 5.14 25.10
CA ARG A 393 -7.61 4.75 26.44
C ARG A 393 -6.13 5.10 26.56
N PHE A 394 -5.82 6.15 27.32
CA PHE A 394 -4.45 6.57 27.61
C PHE A 394 -4.02 6.03 28.98
N THR A 395 -3.01 5.17 28.98
CA THR A 395 -2.38 4.62 30.18
C THR A 395 -1.10 5.41 30.48
N PHE A 396 -1.05 6.10 31.61
CA PHE A 396 0.05 6.97 32.00
C PHE A 396 1.09 6.24 32.88
N PRO A 397 2.37 6.63 32.83
CA PRO A 397 3.40 6.05 33.71
C PRO A 397 3.21 6.50 35.16
N GLU A 398 3.60 5.66 36.13
CA GLU A 398 3.61 6.02 37.57
C GLU A 398 4.52 7.22 37.89
N THR A 399 5.52 7.47 37.05
CA THR A 399 6.44 8.61 37.14
C THR A 399 6.68 9.14 35.72
N PRO A 400 6.44 10.43 35.43
CA PRO A 400 6.74 11.03 34.14
C PRO A 400 8.20 10.83 33.70
N VAL A 401 8.43 10.81 32.38
CA VAL A 401 9.78 10.70 31.81
C VAL A 401 10.47 12.07 31.80
N GLU A 402 9.67 13.14 31.75
CA GLU A 402 10.08 14.53 31.80
C GLU A 402 10.69 14.87 33.15
N SER A 403 11.90 15.45 33.13
CA SER A 403 12.60 15.83 34.36
C SER A 403 11.81 16.86 35.16
N ASN A 404 11.69 16.62 36.47
CA ASN A 404 10.91 17.43 37.42
C ASN A 404 9.39 17.52 37.15
N ALA A 405 8.82 16.79 36.20
CA ALA A 405 7.38 16.71 36.07
C ALA A 405 6.77 15.85 37.20
N THR A 406 5.62 16.26 37.70
CA THR A 406 4.78 15.42 38.58
C THR A 406 3.66 14.82 37.75
N LEU A 407 3.13 13.65 38.15
CA LEU A 407 2.02 13.02 37.45
C LEU A 407 0.75 13.86 37.64
N SER A 408 0.49 14.74 36.68
CA SER A 408 -0.71 15.58 36.58
C SER A 408 -1.08 15.65 35.10
N PRO A 409 -1.68 14.57 34.55
CA PRO A 409 -1.87 14.43 33.12
C PRO A 409 -2.57 15.63 32.49
N LEU A 410 -2.11 16.05 31.32
CA LEU A 410 -2.75 17.07 30.50
C LEU A 410 -3.13 16.43 29.16
N ILE A 411 -4.38 16.58 28.74
CA ILE A 411 -4.81 16.23 27.39
C ILE A 411 -5.25 17.52 26.71
N LEU A 412 -4.60 17.86 25.60
CA LEU A 412 -5.00 18.97 24.72
C LEU A 412 -5.81 18.46 23.54
N ALA A 413 -6.58 19.36 22.91
CA ALA A 413 -7.09 19.22 21.55
C ALA A 413 -6.65 20.44 20.74
N ASP A 414 -6.11 20.20 19.56
CA ASP A 414 -5.55 21.23 18.67
C ASP A 414 -6.59 21.68 17.63
N LEU A 415 -6.57 22.96 17.23
CA LEU A 415 -7.30 23.43 16.05
C LEU A 415 -6.42 23.26 14.81
N SER A 416 -6.07 22.02 14.50
CA SER A 416 -5.32 21.63 13.31
C SER A 416 -5.93 20.39 12.65
N ASP A 417 -5.41 20.11 11.47
CA ASP A 417 -5.67 18.98 10.58
C ASP A 417 -4.31 18.47 10.05
N LEU A 418 -4.27 17.34 9.33
CA LEU A 418 -3.00 16.81 8.81
C LEU A 418 -2.25 17.82 7.91
N PRO A 419 -2.85 18.37 6.83
CA PRO A 419 -2.17 19.32 5.93
C PRO A 419 -2.03 20.75 6.51
N ASN A 420 -2.41 20.98 7.78
CA ASN A 420 -2.49 22.32 8.39
C ASN A 420 -3.31 23.31 7.52
N SER A 421 -4.43 22.88 6.95
CA SER A 421 -5.26 23.68 6.02
C SER A 421 -6.27 24.60 6.70
N ARG A 422 -6.35 24.61 8.04
CA ARG A 422 -7.34 25.41 8.80
C ARG A 422 -7.39 26.88 8.37
N ILE A 423 -8.55 27.29 7.85
CA ILE A 423 -8.90 28.66 7.51
C ILE A 423 -9.37 29.41 8.76
N ASN A 424 -10.35 28.87 9.48
CA ASN A 424 -10.92 29.45 10.71
C ASN A 424 -11.11 28.36 11.76
N GLY A 425 -11.18 28.72 13.04
CA GLY A 425 -11.54 27.76 14.09
C GLY A 425 -11.99 28.42 15.39
N SER A 426 -12.79 27.71 16.16
CA SER A 426 -13.22 28.09 17.51
C SER A 426 -13.18 26.87 18.42
N ILE A 427 -12.81 27.09 19.68
CA ILE A 427 -12.72 26.01 20.66
C ILE A 427 -13.02 26.54 22.05
N SER A 428 -13.63 25.70 22.87
CA SER A 428 -14.02 25.99 24.25
C SER A 428 -13.77 24.77 25.14
N VAL A 429 -13.54 25.02 26.42
CA VAL A 429 -13.44 23.97 27.43
C VAL A 429 -14.30 24.29 28.63
N ASP A 430 -15.16 23.36 29.05
CA ASP A 430 -15.97 23.54 30.24
C ASP A 430 -15.13 23.35 31.51
N ASN A 431 -15.25 24.29 32.46
CA ASN A 431 -14.44 24.29 33.67
C ASN A 431 -14.82 23.20 34.69
N SER A 432 -16.02 22.61 34.57
CA SER A 432 -16.54 21.65 35.56
C SER A 432 -16.45 20.19 35.11
N THR A 433 -16.57 19.94 33.81
CA THR A 433 -16.57 18.63 33.15
C THR A 433 -15.30 18.37 32.35
N GLY A 434 -14.50 19.41 32.06
CA GLY A 434 -13.32 19.29 31.21
C GLY A 434 -13.64 18.98 29.75
N ARG A 435 -14.92 18.94 29.35
CA ARG A 435 -15.37 18.74 27.96
C ARG A 435 -14.75 19.82 27.08
N ILE A 436 -13.97 19.41 26.10
CA ILE A 436 -13.43 20.29 25.06
C ILE A 436 -14.34 20.17 23.84
N SER A 437 -14.77 21.29 23.26
CA SER A 437 -15.62 21.28 22.07
C SER A 437 -15.32 22.45 21.16
N GLY A 438 -15.43 22.25 19.86
CA GLY A 438 -15.00 23.24 18.88
C GLY A 438 -15.41 22.95 17.45
N SER A 439 -15.01 23.86 16.57
CA SER A 439 -15.26 23.82 15.14
C SER A 439 -14.06 24.37 14.37
N GLY A 440 -13.92 23.96 13.12
CA GLY A 440 -12.86 24.41 12.23
C GLY A 440 -13.32 24.33 10.78
N THR A 441 -12.92 25.31 9.98
CA THR A 441 -13.12 25.32 8.53
C THR A 441 -11.78 24.99 7.86
N PHE A 442 -11.78 24.00 6.97
CA PHE A 442 -10.58 23.38 6.39
C PHE A 442 -10.73 23.26 4.87
N SER A 443 -9.62 22.97 4.19
CA SER A 443 -9.59 22.75 2.73
C SER A 443 -9.62 21.24 2.43
N PRO A 444 -10.21 20.79 1.30
CA PRO A 444 -10.11 19.41 0.87
C PRO A 444 -8.66 19.06 0.44
N SER A 445 -8.29 17.79 0.55
CA SER A 445 -6.97 17.26 0.16
C SER A 445 -6.69 17.37 -1.35
N PHE A 446 -7.71 17.15 -2.19
CA PHE A 446 -7.60 17.16 -3.65
C PHE A 446 -8.91 17.65 -4.30
N GLY A 447 -9.17 18.95 -4.20
CA GLY A 447 -10.39 19.56 -4.76
C GLY A 447 -10.46 21.07 -4.52
N ILE A 448 -11.66 21.64 -4.69
CA ILE A 448 -11.92 23.07 -4.44
C ILE A 448 -13.01 23.29 -3.39
N GLY A 449 -12.93 24.43 -2.72
CA GLY A 449 -13.88 24.84 -1.68
C GLY A 449 -13.32 24.65 -0.27
N SER A 450 -14.21 24.49 0.70
CA SER A 450 -13.87 24.30 2.10
C SER A 450 -15.02 23.65 2.85
N TYR A 451 -14.72 22.80 3.82
CA TYR A 451 -15.71 22.18 4.70
C TYR A 451 -15.55 22.68 6.13
N THR A 452 -16.60 22.53 6.93
CA THR A 452 -16.53 22.78 8.38
C THR A 452 -16.83 21.49 9.11
N LEU A 453 -15.96 21.14 10.06
CA LEU A 453 -16.13 19.99 10.96
C LEU A 453 -16.23 20.49 12.39
N HIS A 454 -16.99 19.76 13.21
CA HIS A 454 -17.22 19.99 14.62
C HIS A 454 -16.79 18.77 15.44
N PHE A 455 -16.32 18.99 16.66
CA PHE A 455 -15.95 17.91 17.57
C PHE A 455 -16.34 18.20 19.02
N CYS A 456 -16.47 17.12 19.79
CA CYS A 456 -16.79 17.15 21.22
C CYS A 456 -16.04 16.02 21.94
N ALA A 457 -15.06 16.40 22.77
CA ALA A 457 -14.17 15.50 23.51
C ALA A 457 -14.49 15.51 25.01
N ASP A 458 -14.88 14.35 25.54
CA ASP A 458 -15.14 14.11 26.97
C ASP A 458 -14.09 13.19 27.58
N PHE A 459 -13.92 13.28 28.91
CA PHE A 459 -12.89 12.53 29.64
C PHE A 459 -13.45 11.75 30.83
N SER A 460 -12.86 10.59 31.11
CA SER A 460 -13.21 9.73 32.25
C SER A 460 -11.97 9.06 32.85
N GLY A 461 -11.97 8.79 34.17
CA GLY A 461 -10.91 8.05 34.86
C GLY A 461 -10.05 8.86 35.85
N ALA A 462 -10.04 10.19 35.75
CA ALA A 462 -9.32 11.07 36.67
C ALA A 462 -10.13 12.32 37.05
N ALA A 463 -9.83 12.91 38.21
CA ALA A 463 -10.45 14.17 38.63
C ALA A 463 -9.79 15.35 37.92
N ILE A 464 -10.60 16.25 37.37
CA ILE A 464 -10.14 17.48 36.72
C ILE A 464 -9.48 18.38 37.78
N ARG A 465 -8.33 18.94 37.41
CA ARG A 465 -7.56 19.88 38.23
C ARG A 465 -7.81 21.31 37.78
N ASP A 466 -7.64 21.56 36.49
CA ASP A 466 -7.86 22.83 35.82
C ASP A 466 -7.96 22.65 34.30
N THR A 467 -8.45 23.68 33.63
CA THR A 467 -8.69 23.72 32.18
C THR A 467 -8.26 25.06 31.63
N GLY A 468 -8.07 25.14 30.31
CA GLY A 468 -7.81 26.41 29.66
C GLY A 468 -7.57 26.31 28.17
N VAL A 469 -6.95 27.35 27.63
CA VAL A 469 -6.62 27.51 26.22
C VAL A 469 -5.11 27.62 26.01
N PHE A 470 -4.67 27.36 24.78
CA PHE A 470 -3.32 27.70 24.32
C PHE A 470 -3.39 28.44 22.98
N MET A 471 -2.40 29.30 22.74
CA MET A 471 -2.18 30.01 21.48
C MET A 471 -0.70 30.27 21.31
N ASN A 472 -0.17 30.07 20.10
CA ASN A 472 1.25 29.97 19.85
C ASN A 472 1.87 28.87 20.74
N ASP A 473 2.89 29.22 21.54
CA ASP A 473 3.62 28.37 22.47
C ASP A 473 3.19 28.55 23.94
N ARG A 474 2.16 29.36 24.23
CA ARG A 474 1.74 29.71 25.59
C ARG A 474 0.34 29.22 25.91
N ALA A 475 0.11 28.92 27.18
CA ALA A 475 -1.19 28.46 27.67
C ALA A 475 -1.64 29.24 28.91
N GLY A 476 -2.95 29.40 29.05
CA GLY A 476 -3.58 30.10 30.17
C GLY A 476 -4.84 29.38 30.62
N SER A 477 -5.10 29.40 31.93
CA SER A 477 -6.34 28.84 32.50
C SER A 477 -7.57 29.71 32.26
N GLU A 478 -7.37 30.95 31.81
CA GLU A 478 -8.40 31.88 31.33
C GLU A 478 -7.89 32.59 30.06
N PRO A 479 -8.76 32.88 29.06
CA PRO A 479 -10.19 32.53 29.00
C PRO A 479 -10.43 31.02 28.78
N LYS A 480 -11.69 30.58 28.90
CA LYS A 480 -12.12 29.20 28.60
C LYS A 480 -12.49 28.93 27.14
N ASN A 481 -12.32 29.93 26.27
CA ASN A 481 -12.59 29.82 24.85
C ASN A 481 -11.62 30.69 24.04
N LEU A 482 -11.46 30.37 22.77
CA LEU A 482 -10.71 31.17 21.80
C LEU A 482 -11.31 31.02 20.40
N THR A 483 -11.00 31.98 19.54
CA THR A 483 -11.28 31.92 18.11
C THR A 483 -10.02 32.29 17.34
N VAL A 484 -9.70 31.56 16.29
CA VAL A 484 -8.66 31.90 15.30
C VAL A 484 -9.35 32.13 13.95
N VAL A 485 -8.91 33.18 13.26
CA VAL A 485 -9.40 33.55 11.93
C VAL A 485 -8.23 33.65 10.97
N GLN A 486 -8.51 33.54 9.67
CA GLN A 486 -7.51 33.81 8.64
C GLN A 486 -7.09 35.30 8.69
N ASP A 487 -5.80 35.55 8.92
CA ASP A 487 -5.23 36.91 9.01
C ASP A 487 -4.41 37.33 7.76
N GLY A 488 -4.20 36.40 6.82
CA GLY A 488 -3.42 36.60 5.60
C GLY A 488 -1.90 36.57 5.80
N VAL A 489 -1.42 36.21 6.99
CA VAL A 489 0.00 36.06 7.34
C VAL A 489 0.30 34.64 7.79
N ASN A 490 -0.51 34.09 8.69
CA ASN A 490 -0.48 32.69 9.12
C ASN A 490 -1.40 31.89 8.19
N VAL A 491 -0.81 31.22 7.20
CA VAL A 491 -1.49 30.44 6.16
C VAL A 491 -0.81 29.09 6.00
N SER A 492 -1.57 28.07 5.57
CA SER A 492 -1.06 26.71 5.37
C SER A 492 0.27 26.69 4.57
N PRO A 493 1.29 25.95 5.02
CA PRO A 493 1.30 25.03 6.17
C PRO A 493 1.56 25.71 7.54
N ASP A 494 1.99 26.97 7.54
CA ASP A 494 2.42 27.75 8.72
C ASP A 494 1.22 28.41 9.45
N ILE A 495 0.28 27.61 9.94
CA ILE A 495 -0.87 28.09 10.71
C ILE A 495 -0.48 28.45 12.15
N LEU A 496 -1.13 29.46 12.74
CA LEU A 496 -0.99 29.80 14.15
C LEU A 496 -1.50 28.63 15.03
N PRO A 497 -0.65 28.01 15.88
CA PRO A 497 -1.08 26.96 16.79
C PRO A 497 -2.08 27.50 17.81
N ALA A 498 -3.19 26.80 18.03
CA ALA A 498 -4.17 27.18 19.04
C ALA A 498 -5.07 25.99 19.39
N GLY A 499 -5.53 25.95 20.63
CA GLY A 499 -6.40 24.87 21.08
C GLY A 499 -6.81 25.01 22.53
N ALA A 500 -7.35 23.93 23.10
CA ALA A 500 -7.78 23.87 24.49
C ALA A 500 -7.20 22.65 25.18
N TRP A 501 -7.18 22.67 26.51
CA TRP A 501 -6.60 21.60 27.31
C TRP A 501 -7.37 21.41 28.61
N THR A 502 -7.39 20.16 29.06
CA THR A 502 -7.88 19.73 30.37
C THR A 502 -6.74 19.01 31.08
N ARG A 503 -6.40 19.50 32.29
CA ARG A 503 -5.39 18.88 33.16
C ARG A 503 -6.08 18.22 34.33
N PHE A 504 -5.57 17.05 34.70
CA PHE A 504 -6.10 16.16 35.70
C PHE A 504 -5.15 16.07 36.90
N HIS A 505 -5.71 15.72 38.05
CA HIS A 505 -4.94 15.09 39.11
C HIS A 505 -4.47 13.70 38.66
N ALA A 506 -3.44 13.15 39.30
CA ALA A 506 -3.02 11.76 39.08
C ALA A 506 -4.25 10.82 39.11
N PRO A 507 -4.41 9.90 38.13
CA PRO A 507 -5.52 8.97 38.13
C PRO A 507 -5.58 8.18 39.44
N SER A 508 -6.78 7.98 39.96
CA SER A 508 -6.99 7.25 41.22
C SER A 508 -7.25 5.75 41.02
N ASN A 509 -7.33 5.31 39.76
CA ASN A 509 -7.48 3.91 39.39
C ASN A 509 -6.12 3.20 39.43
N SER A 510 -6.12 1.90 39.74
CA SER A 510 -4.90 1.09 39.77
C SER A 510 -4.29 0.81 38.38
N SER A 511 -4.94 1.30 37.31
CA SER A 511 -4.47 1.19 35.93
C SER A 511 -3.82 2.46 35.38
N ASN A 512 -3.81 3.57 36.13
CA ASN A 512 -3.31 4.89 35.68
C ASN A 512 -3.92 5.36 34.35
N GLN A 513 -5.21 5.10 34.13
CA GLN A 513 -5.89 5.33 32.85
C GLN A 513 -6.80 6.56 32.86
N ILE A 514 -6.79 7.28 31.74
CA ILE A 514 -7.82 8.26 31.37
C ILE A 514 -8.35 7.86 30.00
N LEU A 515 -9.67 7.74 29.89
CA LEU A 515 -10.34 7.58 28.59
C LEU A 515 -10.73 8.95 28.04
N ALA A 516 -10.61 9.11 26.72
CA ALA A 516 -11.12 10.27 26.00
C ALA A 516 -12.10 9.77 24.91
N ARG A 517 -13.32 10.31 24.90
CA ARG A 517 -14.37 9.98 23.92
C ARG A 517 -14.60 11.22 23.07
N VAL A 518 -14.35 11.13 21.77
CA VAL A 518 -14.46 12.25 20.84
C VAL A 518 -15.49 11.94 19.76
N GLY A 519 -16.62 12.65 19.80
CA GLY A 519 -17.60 12.64 18.72
C GLY A 519 -17.29 13.72 17.71
N VAL A 520 -17.61 13.43 16.45
CA VAL A 520 -17.45 14.35 15.31
C VAL A 520 -18.77 14.54 14.57
N SER A 521 -18.92 15.68 13.89
CA SER A 521 -20.08 15.98 13.04
C SER A 521 -19.74 17.09 12.03
N PHE A 522 -20.31 17.03 10.83
CA PHE A 522 -20.28 18.13 9.85
C PHE A 522 -21.45 19.11 10.04
N ILE A 523 -22.41 18.82 10.92
CA ILE A 523 -23.61 19.64 11.17
C ILE A 523 -23.37 20.69 12.26
N SER A 524 -22.92 20.28 13.44
CA SER A 524 -22.74 21.19 14.59
C SER A 524 -21.97 20.56 15.76
N VAL A 525 -21.54 21.39 16.71
CA VAL A 525 -20.97 20.94 17.99
C VAL A 525 -21.99 20.13 18.81
N ASP A 526 -23.26 20.57 18.83
CA ASP A 526 -24.31 19.86 19.56
C ASP A 526 -24.55 18.46 18.99
N GLN A 527 -24.52 18.31 17.65
CA GLN A 527 -24.59 17.01 16.98
C GLN A 527 -23.35 16.15 17.29
N ALA A 528 -22.14 16.72 17.23
CA ALA A 528 -20.91 15.99 17.60
C ALA A 528 -20.94 15.48 19.06
N CYS A 529 -21.42 16.29 20.01
CA CYS A 529 -21.62 15.85 21.38
C CYS A 529 -22.73 14.78 21.48
N SER A 530 -23.85 14.95 20.76
CA SER A 530 -24.94 13.98 20.74
C SER A 530 -24.52 12.62 20.18
N ASN A 531 -23.68 12.61 19.15
CA ASN A 531 -23.08 11.40 18.58
C ASN A 531 -22.27 10.66 19.65
N ALA A 532 -21.34 11.36 20.32
CA ALA A 532 -20.54 10.79 21.42
C ALA A 532 -21.39 10.28 22.59
N ASP A 533 -22.34 11.08 23.06
CA ASP A 533 -23.20 10.78 24.20
C ASP A 533 -24.15 9.60 23.90
N THR A 534 -24.57 9.41 22.64
CA THR A 534 -25.50 8.34 22.22
C THR A 534 -24.79 7.04 21.86
N GLU A 535 -23.68 7.10 21.13
CA GLU A 535 -22.98 5.91 20.64
C GLU A 535 -22.15 5.24 21.74
N ILE A 536 -21.53 6.02 22.64
CA ILE A 536 -20.63 5.51 23.68
C ILE A 536 -20.95 6.16 25.05
N PRO A 537 -22.17 5.98 25.61
CA PRO A 537 -22.58 6.64 26.86
C PRO A 537 -21.76 6.25 28.10
N GLY A 538 -21.17 5.04 28.09
CA GLY A 538 -20.52 4.45 29.28
C GLY A 538 -18.98 4.44 29.28
N PHE A 539 -18.31 4.92 28.23
CA PHE A 539 -16.84 4.78 28.04
C PHE A 539 -16.34 3.32 28.11
N ASP A 540 -17.18 2.34 27.78
CA ASP A 540 -16.81 0.93 27.80
C ASP A 540 -15.98 0.56 26.55
N PHE A 541 -14.66 0.67 26.69
CA PHE A 541 -13.71 0.44 25.61
C PHE A 541 -13.79 -0.99 25.06
N ASP A 542 -13.88 -1.98 25.94
CA ASP A 542 -13.83 -3.38 25.54
C ASP A 542 -15.15 -3.79 24.84
N ALA A 543 -16.29 -3.21 25.25
CA ALA A 543 -17.56 -3.38 24.54
C ALA A 543 -17.59 -2.73 23.15
N VAL A 544 -17.07 -1.50 23.00
CA VAL A 544 -16.98 -0.83 21.70
C VAL A 544 -16.06 -1.59 20.75
N HIS A 545 -14.87 -2.01 21.23
CA HIS A 545 -13.95 -2.82 20.44
C HIS A 545 -14.56 -4.18 20.04
N THR A 546 -15.28 -4.85 20.95
CA THR A 546 -16.01 -6.09 20.63
C THR A 546 -17.07 -5.86 19.54
N ALA A 547 -17.80 -4.75 19.60
CA ALA A 547 -18.78 -4.39 18.57
C ALA A 547 -18.12 -4.10 17.21
N ALA A 548 -16.96 -3.43 17.21
CA ALA A 548 -16.17 -3.19 16.01
C ALA A 548 -15.65 -4.49 15.37
N GLN A 549 -15.14 -5.42 16.17
CA GLN A 549 -14.75 -6.76 15.71
C GLN A 549 -15.95 -7.54 15.13
N GLN A 550 -17.13 -7.43 15.73
CA GLN A 550 -18.34 -8.07 15.20
C GLN A 550 -18.73 -7.48 13.85
N ALA A 551 -18.73 -6.15 13.68
CA ALA A 551 -19.02 -5.49 12.41
C ALA A 551 -18.07 -5.96 11.28
N TRP A 552 -16.77 -6.05 11.57
CA TRP A 552 -15.79 -6.60 10.63
C TRP A 552 -15.99 -8.10 10.34
N THR A 553 -16.35 -8.88 11.36
CA THR A 553 -16.69 -10.31 11.19
C THR A 553 -17.92 -10.49 10.28
N ASP A 554 -18.94 -9.64 10.44
CA ASP A 554 -20.16 -9.67 9.63
C ASP A 554 -19.93 -9.21 8.19
N THR A 555 -19.00 -8.28 7.94
CA THR A 555 -18.62 -7.84 6.59
C THR A 555 -17.75 -8.87 5.87
N LEU A 556 -16.67 -9.34 6.51
CA LEU A 556 -15.73 -10.27 5.87
C LEU A 556 -16.26 -11.71 5.82
N GLY A 557 -17.10 -12.11 6.79
CA GLY A 557 -17.62 -13.47 6.95
C GLY A 557 -18.64 -13.92 5.89
N VAL A 558 -18.92 -13.10 4.86
CA VAL A 558 -19.64 -13.57 3.66
C VAL A 558 -18.78 -14.48 2.80
N ILE A 559 -17.46 -14.38 2.91
CA ILE A 559 -16.49 -15.21 2.20
C ILE A 559 -16.06 -16.35 3.14
N GLU A 560 -16.12 -17.58 2.64
CA GLU A 560 -15.53 -18.75 3.30
C GLU A 560 -14.40 -19.30 2.40
N VAL A 561 -13.19 -19.44 2.95
CA VAL A 561 -12.02 -19.93 2.19
C VAL A 561 -11.55 -21.29 2.72
N THR A 562 -11.33 -22.24 1.80
CA THR A 562 -10.58 -23.47 2.04
C THR A 562 -9.21 -23.34 1.36
N PRO A 563 -8.13 -23.06 2.12
CA PRO A 563 -6.87 -22.64 1.54
C PRO A 563 -6.04 -23.76 0.88
N GLY A 564 -6.37 -25.05 1.05
CA GLY A 564 -5.66 -26.14 0.37
C GLY A 564 -4.15 -26.26 0.63
N GLY A 565 -3.64 -25.67 1.73
CA GLY A 565 -2.21 -25.62 2.04
C GLY A 565 -1.48 -24.37 1.53
N VAL A 566 -2.18 -23.37 0.99
CA VAL A 566 -1.65 -22.04 0.65
C VAL A 566 -0.96 -21.41 1.87
N ASN A 567 0.13 -20.67 1.62
CA ASN A 567 0.89 -19.98 2.65
C ASN A 567 0.03 -18.95 3.42
N THR A 568 0.25 -18.80 4.73
CA THR A 568 -0.43 -17.79 5.56
C THR A 568 -0.23 -16.37 5.05
N SER A 569 0.94 -16.02 4.52
CA SER A 569 1.23 -14.72 3.88
C SER A 569 0.21 -14.37 2.78
N LEU A 570 -0.10 -15.34 1.90
CA LEU A 570 -1.11 -15.15 0.84
C LEU A 570 -2.53 -15.01 1.42
N GLN A 571 -2.84 -15.71 2.51
CA GLN A 571 -4.11 -15.54 3.21
C GLN A 571 -4.21 -14.15 3.86
N THR A 572 -3.11 -13.67 4.46
CA THR A 572 -3.03 -12.36 5.09
C THR A 572 -3.27 -11.24 4.08
N ILE A 573 -2.56 -11.25 2.93
CA ILE A 573 -2.76 -10.20 1.92
C ILE A 573 -4.16 -10.25 1.29
N PHE A 574 -4.76 -11.44 1.15
CA PHE A 574 -6.13 -11.59 0.67
C PHE A 574 -7.13 -10.90 1.61
N TRP A 575 -7.14 -11.29 2.89
CA TRP A 575 -8.07 -10.73 3.88
C TRP A 575 -7.82 -9.25 4.14
N SER A 576 -6.55 -8.81 4.11
CA SER A 576 -6.18 -7.40 4.23
C SER A 576 -6.63 -6.59 3.00
N GLY A 577 -6.57 -7.16 1.79
CA GLY A 577 -7.09 -6.52 0.57
C GLY A 577 -8.60 -6.34 0.60
N VAL A 578 -9.35 -7.36 1.05
CA VAL A 578 -10.81 -7.24 1.26
C VAL A 578 -11.13 -6.20 2.34
N TYR A 579 -10.40 -6.19 3.45
CA TYR A 579 -10.56 -5.18 4.52
C TYR A 579 -10.40 -3.74 3.99
N ARG A 580 -9.33 -3.46 3.24
CA ARG A 580 -9.06 -2.10 2.73
C ARG A 580 -10.13 -1.63 1.73
N SER A 581 -10.66 -2.52 0.90
CA SER A 581 -11.77 -2.23 -0.02
C SER A 581 -13.11 -1.87 0.67
N ALA A 582 -13.20 -2.01 1.99
CA ALA A 582 -14.35 -1.64 2.81
C ALA A 582 -14.09 -0.44 3.74
N LEU A 583 -13.04 0.35 3.49
CA LEU A 583 -12.72 1.57 4.24
C LEU A 583 -13.37 2.84 3.66
N SER A 584 -13.51 2.89 2.33
CA SER A 584 -14.00 4.02 1.53
C SER A 584 -14.91 3.51 0.38
N PRO A 585 -15.81 4.34 -0.18
CA PRO A 585 -16.20 5.67 0.29
C PRO A 585 -16.90 5.60 1.66
N GLN A 586 -16.90 6.72 2.40
CA GLN A 586 -17.35 6.77 3.79
C GLN A 586 -18.85 7.08 3.91
N ASP A 587 -19.55 6.40 4.81
CA ASP A 587 -20.98 6.61 5.10
C ASP A 587 -21.18 7.79 6.05
N TYR A 588 -21.49 8.95 5.47
CA TYR A 588 -21.83 10.20 6.16
C TYR A 588 -23.36 10.40 6.22
N THR A 589 -24.16 9.32 6.23
CA THR A 589 -25.63 9.41 6.27
C THR A 589 -26.10 10.09 7.58
N GLY A 590 -26.74 11.25 7.44
CA GLY A 590 -27.17 12.11 8.56
C GLY A 590 -26.20 13.25 8.88
N GLU A 591 -25.02 13.25 8.26
CA GLU A 591 -23.94 14.22 8.45
C GLU A 591 -23.70 15.09 7.19
N ASN A 592 -24.72 15.30 6.36
CA ASN A 592 -24.66 16.21 5.22
C ASN A 592 -25.23 17.61 5.58
N PRO A 593 -24.40 18.67 5.67
CA PRO A 593 -24.86 20.03 5.94
C PRO A 593 -25.29 20.82 4.67
N LEU A 594 -25.00 20.30 3.47
CA LEU A 594 -25.15 21.05 2.21
C LEU A 594 -26.61 21.12 1.75
N TRP A 595 -27.37 20.04 1.93
CA TRP A 595 -28.79 19.95 1.62
C TRP A 595 -29.50 18.96 2.54
N ASN A 596 -30.82 19.08 2.65
CA ASN A 596 -31.65 18.18 3.45
C ASN A 596 -32.27 17.10 2.55
N SER A 597 -31.85 15.85 2.72
CA SER A 597 -32.35 14.68 1.99
C SER A 597 -32.57 13.51 2.95
N THR A 598 -33.41 12.55 2.54
CA THR A 598 -33.62 11.26 3.22
C THR A 598 -32.89 10.12 2.54
N GLU A 599 -32.14 10.40 1.48
CA GLU A 599 -31.25 9.42 0.84
C GLU A 599 -30.04 9.12 1.74
N PRO A 600 -29.40 7.94 1.62
CA PRO A 600 -28.08 7.73 2.19
C PRO A 600 -27.08 8.71 1.57
N TYR A 601 -26.11 9.14 2.35
CA TYR A 601 -25.07 10.08 1.89
C TYR A 601 -23.69 9.50 2.16
N TYR A 602 -22.93 9.30 1.08
CA TYR A 602 -21.55 8.82 1.09
C TYR A 602 -20.63 9.91 0.53
N ASP A 603 -19.42 9.98 1.04
CA ASP A 603 -18.39 10.96 0.66
C ASP A 603 -17.00 10.30 0.67
N SER A 604 -15.92 11.06 0.49
CA SER A 604 -14.56 10.52 0.34
C SER A 604 -14.44 9.49 -0.79
N TYR A 605 -15.06 9.80 -1.93
CA TYR A 605 -14.71 9.23 -3.23
C TYR A 605 -13.40 9.88 -3.67
N TYR A 606 -12.24 9.35 -3.22
CA TYR A 606 -10.94 9.96 -3.48
C TYR A 606 -10.76 10.27 -4.97
N CYS A 607 -11.03 9.27 -5.83
CA CYS A 607 -11.63 9.42 -7.15
C CYS A 607 -12.44 8.16 -7.52
N ILE A 608 -13.47 8.32 -8.38
CA ILE A 608 -14.21 7.20 -8.96
C ILE A 608 -13.40 6.54 -10.07
N TRP A 609 -12.55 7.31 -10.76
CA TRP A 609 -11.49 6.80 -11.64
C TRP A 609 -10.78 5.57 -11.03
N ASP A 610 -10.24 5.64 -9.81
CA ASP A 610 -9.62 4.47 -9.16
C ASP A 610 -10.64 3.34 -8.91
N SER A 611 -11.73 3.71 -8.24
CA SER A 611 -12.64 2.77 -7.59
C SER A 611 -13.57 2.00 -8.53
N PHE A 612 -13.85 2.53 -9.73
CA PHE A 612 -14.69 1.83 -10.72
C PHE A 612 -14.02 0.54 -11.20
N ARG A 613 -12.68 0.55 -11.31
CA ARG A 613 -11.88 -0.50 -11.95
C ARG A 613 -11.94 -1.82 -11.18
N SER A 614 -12.06 -1.78 -9.85
CA SER A 614 -12.10 -2.99 -9.02
C SER A 614 -12.96 -2.87 -7.75
N ILE A 615 -12.86 -1.77 -6.99
CA ILE A 615 -13.51 -1.62 -5.67
C ILE A 615 -15.03 -1.83 -5.76
N HIS A 616 -15.73 -1.04 -6.57
CA HIS A 616 -17.19 -1.13 -6.68
C HIS A 616 -17.67 -2.50 -7.21
N SER A 617 -16.91 -3.14 -8.08
CA SER A 617 -17.21 -4.49 -8.56
C SER A 617 -17.01 -5.58 -7.50
N LEU A 618 -16.08 -5.40 -6.56
CA LEU A 618 -15.92 -6.27 -5.39
C LEU A 618 -17.04 -6.04 -4.37
N ILE A 619 -17.36 -4.78 -4.03
CA ILE A 619 -18.47 -4.43 -3.13
C ILE A 619 -19.80 -4.98 -3.68
N THR A 620 -20.04 -4.90 -4.98
CA THR A 620 -21.23 -5.49 -5.65
C THR A 620 -21.36 -7.00 -5.39
N ILE A 621 -20.25 -7.72 -5.17
CA ILE A 621 -20.24 -9.15 -4.83
C ILE A 621 -20.45 -9.40 -3.33
N ILE A 622 -19.73 -8.67 -2.46
CA ILE A 622 -19.64 -8.98 -1.02
C ILE A 622 -20.64 -8.20 -0.14
N ASP A 623 -20.99 -6.97 -0.54
CA ASP A 623 -21.97 -6.11 0.12
C ASP A 623 -22.76 -5.25 -0.88
N PRO A 624 -23.66 -5.87 -1.67
CA PRO A 624 -24.49 -5.15 -2.63
C PRO A 624 -25.44 -4.13 -1.97
N VAL A 625 -25.69 -4.21 -0.66
CA VAL A 625 -26.52 -3.22 0.06
C VAL A 625 -25.79 -1.90 0.16
N SER A 626 -24.51 -1.92 0.56
CA SER A 626 -23.67 -0.72 0.61
C SER A 626 -23.45 -0.13 -0.80
N GLN A 627 -23.22 -0.96 -1.82
CA GLN A 627 -23.14 -0.50 -3.22
C GLN A 627 -24.40 0.30 -3.64
N VAL A 628 -25.60 -0.21 -3.35
CA VAL A 628 -26.86 0.46 -3.71
C VAL A 628 -27.02 1.77 -2.94
N ARG A 629 -26.58 1.85 -1.68
CA ARG A 629 -26.57 3.10 -0.91
C ARG A 629 -25.59 4.13 -1.48
N MET A 630 -24.40 3.72 -1.89
CA MET A 630 -23.43 4.59 -2.58
C MET A 630 -24.02 5.16 -3.88
N MET A 631 -24.66 4.32 -4.71
CA MET A 631 -25.28 4.78 -5.95
C MET A 631 -26.43 5.75 -5.70
N ARG A 632 -27.27 5.50 -4.67
CA ARG A 632 -28.33 6.44 -4.26
C ARG A 632 -27.75 7.79 -3.80
N SER A 633 -26.62 7.78 -3.10
CA SER A 633 -25.90 9.02 -2.74
C SER A 633 -25.43 9.79 -3.96
N LEU A 634 -24.85 9.14 -4.98
CA LEU A 634 -24.39 9.80 -6.20
C LEU A 634 -25.56 10.42 -6.98
N VAL A 635 -26.69 9.72 -7.06
CA VAL A 635 -27.93 10.25 -7.66
C VAL A 635 -28.49 11.44 -6.87
N ASP A 636 -28.37 11.44 -5.54
CA ASP A 636 -28.77 12.58 -4.69
C ASP A 636 -27.83 13.78 -4.84
N ILE A 637 -26.51 13.54 -4.93
CA ILE A 637 -25.52 14.57 -5.26
C ILE A 637 -25.88 15.22 -6.60
N TYR A 638 -26.18 14.44 -7.65
CA TYR A 638 -26.63 14.99 -8.94
C TYR A 638 -27.90 15.84 -8.82
N ARG A 639 -28.91 15.42 -8.03
CA ARG A 639 -30.15 16.20 -7.82
C ARG A 639 -29.90 17.59 -7.23
N HIS A 640 -28.82 17.76 -6.46
CA HIS A 640 -28.53 18.98 -5.71
C HIS A 640 -27.40 19.84 -6.31
N GLU A 641 -26.37 19.22 -6.87
CA GLU A 641 -25.21 19.88 -7.50
C GLU A 641 -25.36 20.03 -9.03
N GLY A 642 -26.21 19.22 -9.66
CA GLY A 642 -26.46 19.21 -11.11
C GLY A 642 -25.53 18.31 -11.93
N TRP A 643 -24.52 17.71 -11.31
CA TRP A 643 -23.50 16.86 -11.93
C TRP A 643 -23.17 15.66 -11.07
N LEU A 644 -22.65 14.59 -11.68
CA LEU A 644 -21.97 13.55 -10.93
C LEU A 644 -20.52 13.98 -10.66
N PRO A 645 -19.96 13.67 -9.47
CA PRO A 645 -18.52 13.81 -9.25
C PRO A 645 -17.77 12.68 -9.97
N ASP A 646 -16.57 12.96 -10.46
CA ASP A 646 -15.53 11.93 -10.55
C ASP A 646 -14.91 11.75 -9.16
N CYS A 647 -14.49 12.85 -8.53
CA CYS A 647 -13.86 12.85 -7.22
C CYS A 647 -14.64 13.76 -6.25
N ARG A 648 -14.74 13.37 -4.98
CA ARG A 648 -15.47 14.12 -3.93
C ARG A 648 -14.97 13.73 -2.56
N MET A 649 -14.39 14.69 -1.82
CA MET A 649 -13.85 14.44 -0.48
C MET A 649 -14.20 15.56 0.48
N SER A 650 -14.52 15.18 1.71
CA SER A 650 -14.90 16.09 2.79
C SER A 650 -15.98 17.09 2.34
N LEU A 651 -17.04 16.62 1.67
CA LEU A 651 -18.15 17.44 1.15
C LEU A 651 -17.80 18.39 -0.01
N CYS A 652 -16.54 18.46 -0.45
CA CYS A 652 -16.08 19.34 -1.53
C CYS A 652 -16.02 18.62 -2.88
N LYS A 653 -16.10 19.38 -3.99
CA LYS A 653 -15.90 18.85 -5.35
C LYS A 653 -14.40 18.59 -5.55
N GLY A 654 -14.05 17.34 -5.86
CA GLY A 654 -12.67 16.90 -6.14
C GLY A 654 -12.29 17.10 -7.62
N PHE A 655 -11.01 17.03 -7.94
CA PHE A 655 -10.57 17.26 -9.33
C PHE A 655 -10.76 16.04 -10.25
N THR A 656 -11.29 16.24 -11.45
CA THR A 656 -11.49 15.18 -12.46
C THR A 656 -10.15 14.61 -12.96
N GLN A 657 -10.05 13.29 -13.04
CA GLN A 657 -8.82 12.56 -13.40
C GLN A 657 -8.78 12.12 -14.87
N GLY A 658 -9.85 11.54 -15.38
CA GLY A 658 -9.93 11.02 -16.75
C GLY A 658 -11.29 11.29 -17.39
N GLY A 659 -12.21 10.34 -17.22
CA GLY A 659 -13.59 10.41 -17.68
C GLY A 659 -14.58 10.98 -16.65
N SER A 660 -15.87 10.71 -16.88
CA SER A 660 -16.96 10.92 -15.90
C SER A 660 -17.35 9.57 -15.30
N ASN A 661 -16.41 8.92 -14.63
CA ASN A 661 -16.49 7.47 -14.41
C ASN A 661 -17.60 7.01 -13.42
N ALA A 662 -18.34 7.94 -12.81
CA ALA A 662 -19.62 7.66 -12.17
C ALA A 662 -20.62 6.98 -13.13
N ASP A 663 -20.55 7.31 -14.43
CA ASP A 663 -21.30 6.67 -15.52
C ASP A 663 -21.11 5.15 -15.53
N VAL A 664 -19.88 4.70 -15.31
CA VAL A 664 -19.47 3.30 -15.33
C VAL A 664 -20.09 2.54 -14.16
N ILE A 665 -19.96 3.04 -12.92
CA ILE A 665 -20.42 2.32 -11.71
C ILE A 665 -21.95 2.31 -11.55
N LEU A 666 -22.63 3.36 -12.01
CA LEU A 666 -24.11 3.40 -12.06
C LEU A 666 -24.65 2.39 -13.09
N THR A 667 -24.01 2.31 -14.26
CA THR A 667 -24.33 1.31 -15.29
C THR A 667 -24.01 -0.11 -14.82
N ASP A 668 -22.85 -0.32 -14.20
CA ASP A 668 -22.42 -1.61 -13.65
C ASP A 668 -23.43 -2.15 -12.64
N THR A 669 -23.85 -1.29 -11.71
CA THR A 669 -24.87 -1.59 -10.69
C THR A 669 -26.21 -1.98 -11.35
N TYR A 670 -26.63 -1.26 -12.40
CA TYR A 670 -27.85 -1.59 -13.14
C TYR A 670 -27.77 -2.96 -13.82
N LEU A 671 -26.69 -3.24 -14.54
CA LEU A 671 -26.52 -4.47 -15.30
C LEU A 671 -26.37 -5.71 -14.41
N LYS A 672 -25.75 -5.55 -13.23
CA LYS A 672 -25.43 -6.64 -12.32
C LYS A 672 -26.50 -6.91 -11.25
N ILE A 673 -27.01 -5.86 -10.58
CA ILE A 673 -27.82 -6.02 -9.36
C ILE A 673 -29.13 -5.22 -9.30
N LYS A 674 -29.64 -4.68 -10.42
CA LYS A 674 -30.91 -3.90 -10.41
C LYS A 674 -32.12 -4.60 -9.78
N SER A 675 -32.14 -5.94 -9.74
CA SER A 675 -33.19 -6.74 -9.13
C SER A 675 -33.18 -6.73 -7.59
N ILE A 676 -32.12 -6.20 -6.98
CA ILE A 676 -31.97 -5.98 -5.54
C ILE A 676 -31.57 -4.54 -5.20
N ALA A 677 -31.59 -3.63 -6.19
CA ALA A 677 -31.24 -2.22 -6.05
C ALA A 677 -32.46 -1.34 -5.69
N ASP A 678 -33.20 -1.75 -4.67
CA ASP A 678 -34.43 -1.08 -4.26
C ASP A 678 -34.18 0.40 -3.86
N GLY A 679 -35.03 1.29 -4.38
CA GLY A 679 -34.99 2.72 -4.11
C GLY A 679 -34.04 3.54 -5.00
N LEU A 680 -33.28 2.92 -5.91
CA LEU A 680 -32.45 3.65 -6.86
C LEU A 680 -33.28 4.16 -8.05
N ASP A 681 -33.24 5.48 -8.29
CA ASP A 681 -34.03 6.16 -9.32
C ASP A 681 -33.33 6.11 -10.68
N TRP A 682 -33.66 5.09 -11.47
CA TRP A 682 -33.07 4.88 -12.80
C TRP A 682 -33.39 5.97 -13.83
N ASN A 683 -34.46 6.74 -13.65
CA ASN A 683 -34.77 7.87 -14.54
C ASN A 683 -33.85 9.05 -14.25
N THR A 684 -33.67 9.41 -12.97
CA THR A 684 -32.69 10.44 -12.59
C THR A 684 -31.26 9.97 -12.84
N THR A 685 -30.93 8.70 -12.61
CA THR A 685 -29.64 8.10 -12.98
C THR A 685 -29.34 8.30 -14.46
N TYR A 686 -30.29 7.96 -15.34
CA TYR A 686 -30.11 8.13 -16.78
C TYR A 686 -30.05 9.61 -17.21
N ALA A 687 -30.76 10.51 -16.52
CA ALA A 687 -30.63 11.94 -16.73
C ALA A 687 -29.22 12.45 -16.36
N ALA A 688 -28.65 11.97 -15.27
CA ALA A 688 -27.30 12.32 -14.81
C ALA A 688 -26.22 11.94 -15.82
N LEU A 689 -26.19 10.66 -16.20
CA LEU A 689 -25.32 10.12 -17.26
C LEU A 689 -25.45 10.92 -18.57
N ARG A 690 -26.67 11.31 -18.93
CA ARG A 690 -26.92 12.14 -20.11
C ARG A 690 -26.46 13.57 -19.97
N THR A 691 -26.46 14.16 -18.77
CA THR A 691 -25.92 15.49 -18.50
C THR A 691 -24.41 15.47 -18.73
N ASP A 692 -23.68 14.53 -18.13
CA ASP A 692 -22.21 14.43 -18.28
C ASP A 692 -21.76 14.26 -19.75
N ALA A 693 -22.54 13.54 -20.57
CA ALA A 693 -22.23 13.31 -21.99
C ALA A 693 -22.82 14.32 -22.99
N GLU A 694 -23.65 15.27 -22.56
CA GLU A 694 -24.28 16.25 -23.46
C GLU A 694 -24.14 17.71 -23.06
N ASP A 695 -24.02 18.02 -21.78
CA ASP A 695 -23.88 19.38 -21.27
C ASP A 695 -22.44 19.58 -20.75
N GLU A 696 -21.86 20.75 -20.97
CA GLU A 696 -20.50 21.05 -20.52
C GLU A 696 -20.55 21.96 -19.27
N PRO A 697 -19.91 21.58 -18.14
CA PRO A 697 -19.82 22.44 -16.97
C PRO A 697 -18.84 23.59 -17.20
N LYS A 698 -19.09 24.70 -16.49
CA LYS A 698 -18.23 25.89 -16.54
C LYS A 698 -16.83 25.65 -15.97
N ASP A 699 -16.72 24.72 -15.04
CA ASP A 699 -15.47 24.29 -14.42
C ASP A 699 -15.43 22.76 -14.46
N TRP A 700 -15.05 22.22 -15.61
CA TRP A 700 -14.95 20.77 -15.83
C TRP A 700 -13.71 20.17 -15.19
N ALA A 701 -12.89 20.98 -14.49
CA ALA A 701 -11.83 20.45 -13.66
C ALA A 701 -12.35 19.70 -12.42
N VAL A 702 -13.64 19.82 -12.07
CA VAL A 702 -14.21 19.22 -10.84
C VAL A 702 -15.56 18.51 -11.00
N GLU A 703 -16.17 18.53 -12.19
CA GLU A 703 -17.46 17.90 -12.48
C GLU A 703 -17.65 17.66 -13.99
N GLY A 704 -18.45 16.66 -14.37
CA GLY A 704 -18.82 16.36 -15.76
C GLY A 704 -17.65 16.20 -16.74
N ARG A 705 -17.86 16.59 -18.00
CA ARG A 705 -16.86 16.48 -19.09
C ARG A 705 -16.60 17.83 -19.75
N GLY A 706 -15.34 18.15 -20.02
CA GLY A 706 -14.94 19.33 -20.79
C GLY A 706 -14.68 19.05 -22.27
N GLY A 707 -14.53 20.09 -23.09
CA GLY A 707 -14.22 19.95 -24.52
C GLY A 707 -15.31 19.21 -25.31
N LEU A 708 -16.57 19.26 -24.86
CA LEU A 708 -17.67 18.50 -25.44
C LEU A 708 -18.08 19.01 -26.82
N THR A 709 -17.78 20.27 -27.16
CA THR A 709 -17.92 20.76 -28.54
C THR A 709 -17.00 19.98 -29.47
N SER A 710 -15.71 19.88 -29.15
CA SER A 710 -14.73 19.11 -29.93
C SER A 710 -15.01 17.60 -29.90
N TRP A 711 -15.44 17.04 -28.76
CA TRP A 711 -15.91 15.64 -28.68
C TRP A 711 -16.98 15.32 -29.72
N LYS A 712 -17.98 16.19 -29.86
CA LYS A 712 -19.14 15.97 -30.74
C LYS A 712 -18.88 16.33 -32.21
N ASP A 713 -18.07 17.35 -32.48
CA ASP A 713 -17.83 17.82 -33.85
C ASP A 713 -16.60 17.18 -34.52
N LEU A 714 -15.58 16.81 -33.74
CA LEU A 714 -14.31 16.24 -34.22
C LEU A 714 -14.14 14.75 -33.92
N HIS A 715 -14.92 14.22 -32.96
CA HIS A 715 -14.88 12.83 -32.52
C HIS A 715 -13.57 12.43 -31.79
N TYR A 716 -12.92 13.39 -31.11
CA TYR A 716 -11.81 13.21 -30.17
C TYR A 716 -11.60 14.51 -29.37
N ILE A 717 -10.84 14.45 -28.29
CA ILE A 717 -10.35 15.65 -27.57
C ILE A 717 -9.02 16.09 -28.18
N PRO A 718 -8.90 17.31 -28.73
CA PRO A 718 -7.63 17.84 -29.26
C PRO A 718 -6.63 18.23 -28.17
N THR A 719 -5.34 18.26 -28.50
CA THR A 719 -4.28 18.82 -27.65
C THR A 719 -4.28 20.34 -27.62
N ASP A 720 -4.55 20.98 -28.77
CA ASP A 720 -4.63 22.45 -28.90
C ASP A 720 -6.09 22.94 -28.86
N ASP A 721 -6.93 22.29 -28.04
CA ASP A 721 -8.38 22.48 -28.07
C ASP A 721 -8.80 23.93 -27.81
N TYR A 722 -9.85 24.34 -28.53
CA TYR A 722 -10.43 25.68 -28.42
C TYR A 722 -11.81 25.58 -27.79
N ASP A 723 -11.80 25.47 -26.46
CA ASP A 723 -12.99 25.47 -25.61
C ASP A 723 -13.17 26.84 -24.94
N PRO A 724 -14.07 27.70 -25.44
CA PRO A 724 -14.46 28.95 -24.81
C PRO A 724 -15.72 28.83 -23.91
N TYR A 725 -16.22 27.62 -23.68
CA TYR A 725 -17.49 27.35 -22.99
C TYR A 725 -17.27 26.91 -21.53
N GLY A 726 -16.28 26.05 -21.32
CA GLY A 726 -15.81 25.63 -20.00
C GLY A 726 -14.40 26.10 -19.65
N VAL A 727 -13.93 25.69 -18.47
CA VAL A 727 -12.55 25.87 -17.99
C VAL A 727 -12.10 24.58 -17.32
N GLY A 728 -10.85 24.18 -17.58
CA GLY A 728 -10.20 23.07 -16.90
C GLY A 728 -8.78 22.82 -17.42
N PRO A 729 -8.11 21.74 -16.99
CA PRO A 729 -6.77 21.37 -17.43
C PRO A 729 -6.79 20.83 -18.87
N PHE A 730 -6.31 21.63 -19.83
CA PHE A 730 -6.18 21.31 -21.28
C PHE A 730 -5.08 20.26 -21.58
N THR A 731 -4.91 19.30 -20.69
CA THR A 731 -3.97 18.18 -20.79
C THR A 731 -4.77 16.87 -20.95
N ARG A 732 -4.09 15.71 -20.97
CA ARG A 732 -4.74 14.39 -20.92
C ARG A 732 -5.65 14.07 -22.13
N SER A 733 -5.42 14.69 -23.29
CA SER A 733 -6.29 14.56 -24.48
C SER A 733 -6.51 13.11 -24.96
N ILE A 734 -5.49 12.25 -24.87
CA ILE A 734 -5.57 10.83 -25.22
C ILE A 734 -6.41 10.07 -24.21
N SER A 735 -6.10 10.18 -22.91
CA SER A 735 -6.81 9.43 -21.87
C SER A 735 -8.27 9.87 -21.76
N ARG A 736 -8.54 11.18 -21.81
CA ARG A 736 -9.92 11.71 -21.88
C ARG A 736 -10.69 11.18 -23.09
N THR A 737 -10.06 11.11 -24.27
CA THR A 737 -10.71 10.56 -25.48
C THR A 737 -11.13 9.10 -25.31
N VAL A 738 -10.27 8.24 -24.75
CA VAL A 738 -10.59 6.81 -24.60
C VAL A 738 -11.49 6.50 -23.40
N GLU A 739 -11.43 7.33 -22.35
CA GLU A 739 -12.35 7.22 -21.22
C GLU A 739 -13.75 7.74 -21.59
N TYR A 740 -13.90 8.91 -22.23
CA TYR A 740 -15.20 9.40 -22.71
C TYR A 740 -15.86 8.42 -23.70
N ALA A 741 -15.07 7.74 -24.54
CA ALA A 741 -15.56 6.67 -25.42
C ALA A 741 -16.17 5.50 -24.64
N TYR A 742 -15.55 5.11 -23.53
CA TYR A 742 -16.04 4.03 -22.67
C TYR A 742 -17.20 4.45 -21.76
N ASP A 743 -17.16 5.68 -21.24
CA ASP A 743 -18.26 6.26 -20.48
C ASP A 743 -19.51 6.35 -21.40
N ASP A 744 -19.38 6.81 -22.65
CA ASP A 744 -20.45 6.79 -23.65
C ASP A 744 -20.96 5.35 -23.94
N PHE A 745 -20.10 4.34 -24.01
CA PHE A 745 -20.55 2.94 -24.09
C PHE A 745 -21.42 2.53 -22.88
N CYS A 746 -21.05 2.92 -21.66
CA CYS A 746 -21.83 2.62 -20.47
C CYS A 746 -23.21 3.30 -20.51
N ILE A 747 -23.27 4.56 -20.95
CA ILE A 747 -24.52 5.28 -21.19
C ILE A 747 -25.36 4.58 -22.27
N ALA A 748 -24.74 4.02 -23.31
CA ALA A 748 -25.42 3.28 -24.37
C ALA A 748 -26.09 1.99 -23.83
N GLU A 749 -25.39 1.21 -23.00
CA GLU A 749 -25.93 0.03 -22.34
C GLU A 749 -27.14 0.38 -21.44
N LEU A 750 -27.04 1.43 -20.61
CA LEU A 750 -28.17 1.86 -19.78
C LEU A 750 -29.33 2.39 -20.64
N ALA A 751 -29.06 3.21 -21.66
CA ALA A 751 -30.06 3.70 -22.61
C ALA A 751 -30.82 2.54 -23.28
N GLN A 752 -30.10 1.54 -23.78
CA GLN A 752 -30.64 0.36 -24.43
C GLN A 752 -31.53 -0.43 -23.48
N ALA A 753 -31.10 -0.60 -22.23
CA ALA A 753 -31.80 -1.39 -21.23
C ALA A 753 -32.94 -0.64 -20.51
N LEU A 754 -33.08 0.67 -20.74
CA LEU A 754 -34.26 1.49 -20.40
C LEU A 754 -35.19 1.73 -21.61
N GLY A 755 -34.82 1.26 -22.81
CA GLY A 755 -35.63 1.36 -24.03
C GLY A 755 -35.40 2.61 -24.88
N ASN A 756 -34.40 3.43 -24.56
CA ASN A 756 -34.02 4.65 -25.28
C ASN A 756 -33.13 4.34 -26.50
N ALA A 757 -33.63 3.54 -27.44
CA ALA A 757 -32.85 2.97 -28.54
C ALA A 757 -32.10 3.99 -29.43
N ALA A 758 -32.64 5.20 -29.60
CA ALA A 758 -31.99 6.25 -30.39
C ALA A 758 -30.76 6.85 -29.68
N ASP A 759 -30.85 7.06 -28.37
CA ASP A 759 -29.69 7.49 -27.56
C ASP A 759 -28.68 6.34 -27.45
N ALA A 760 -29.13 5.09 -27.28
CA ALA A 760 -28.26 3.92 -27.27
C ALA A 760 -27.41 3.82 -28.55
N GLN A 761 -28.04 3.93 -29.73
CA GLN A 761 -27.31 3.95 -31.00
C GLN A 761 -26.29 5.09 -31.06
N LYS A 762 -26.70 6.32 -30.72
CA LYS A 762 -25.83 7.50 -30.71
C LYS A 762 -24.60 7.31 -29.82
N TYR A 763 -24.77 6.78 -28.61
CA TYR A 763 -23.66 6.61 -27.69
C TYR A 763 -22.77 5.39 -28.04
N PHE A 764 -23.32 4.31 -28.61
CA PHE A 764 -22.51 3.25 -29.22
C PHE A 764 -21.66 3.80 -30.39
N GLU A 765 -22.21 4.65 -31.25
CA GLU A 765 -21.46 5.32 -32.32
C GLU A 765 -20.34 6.22 -31.78
N ARG A 766 -20.55 6.93 -30.66
CA ARG A 766 -19.51 7.70 -29.97
C ARG A 766 -18.45 6.83 -29.29
N SER A 767 -18.78 5.63 -28.84
CA SER A 767 -17.79 4.74 -28.21
C SER A 767 -16.67 4.28 -29.16
N ASP A 768 -16.90 4.27 -30.48
CA ASP A 768 -15.87 3.96 -31.48
C ASP A 768 -14.88 5.13 -31.72
N TYR A 769 -15.06 6.30 -31.08
CA TYR A 769 -14.25 7.49 -31.33
C TYR A 769 -12.77 7.36 -30.95
N TRP A 770 -12.39 6.35 -30.17
CA TRP A 770 -10.98 6.07 -29.81
C TRP A 770 -10.07 5.87 -31.05
N HIS A 771 -10.59 5.32 -32.17
CA HIS A 771 -9.80 5.17 -33.40
C HIS A 771 -9.29 6.50 -33.95
N ASN A 772 -9.97 7.62 -33.66
CA ASN A 772 -9.56 8.94 -34.13
C ASN A 772 -8.24 9.43 -33.53
N MET A 773 -7.80 8.85 -32.41
CA MET A 773 -6.50 9.13 -31.79
C MET A 773 -5.43 8.08 -32.15
N TYR A 774 -5.79 6.99 -32.84
CA TYR A 774 -4.85 5.94 -33.22
C TYR A 774 -4.05 6.31 -34.48
N ASN A 775 -2.74 6.53 -34.32
CA ASN A 775 -1.81 6.72 -35.44
C ASN A 775 -1.10 5.40 -35.77
N PRO A 776 -1.49 4.69 -36.86
CA PRO A 776 -0.91 3.39 -37.22
C PRO A 776 0.59 3.45 -37.58
N ASN A 777 1.12 4.64 -37.86
CA ASN A 777 2.52 4.85 -38.26
C ASN A 777 3.42 5.34 -37.12
N GLN A 778 2.89 5.48 -35.89
CA GLN A 778 3.72 5.84 -34.74
C GLN A 778 4.62 4.65 -34.37
N ASN A 779 5.93 4.85 -34.33
CA ASN A 779 6.88 3.86 -33.84
C ASN A 779 7.20 4.10 -32.35
N SER A 780 7.69 3.07 -31.66
CA SER A 780 8.21 3.19 -30.29
C SER A 780 9.65 2.71 -30.19
N SER A 781 10.47 3.40 -29.38
CA SER A 781 11.85 3.01 -29.07
C SER A 781 12.16 3.17 -27.60
N ILE A 782 12.95 2.25 -27.02
CA ILE A 782 13.50 2.38 -25.66
C ILE A 782 15.00 2.63 -25.78
N ASN A 783 15.49 3.74 -25.20
CA ASN A 783 16.91 4.14 -25.24
C ASN A 783 17.51 4.13 -26.67
N GLY A 784 16.74 4.58 -27.67
CA GLY A 784 17.14 4.61 -29.08
C GLY A 784 17.15 3.24 -29.79
N THR A 785 16.71 2.17 -29.13
CA THR A 785 16.49 0.85 -29.73
C THR A 785 15.02 0.71 -30.10
N ASP A 786 14.73 0.42 -31.37
CA ASP A 786 13.36 0.16 -31.86
C ASP A 786 12.74 -1.03 -31.11
N THR A 787 11.51 -0.86 -30.62
CA THR A 787 10.75 -1.93 -29.95
C THR A 787 10.20 -2.96 -30.93
N GLY A 788 10.15 -2.64 -32.23
CA GLY A 788 9.54 -3.47 -33.27
C GLY A 788 8.02 -3.46 -33.23
N PHE A 789 7.41 -2.42 -32.67
CA PHE A 789 5.97 -2.18 -32.67
C PHE A 789 5.65 -0.82 -33.28
N THR A 790 4.58 -0.78 -34.06
CA THR A 790 4.00 0.44 -34.64
C THR A 790 2.52 0.52 -34.33
N GLY A 791 1.96 1.73 -34.39
CA GLY A 791 0.55 1.98 -34.10
C GLY A 791 0.31 2.26 -32.62
N PHE A 792 0.09 3.52 -32.27
CA PHE A 792 -0.19 3.96 -30.90
C PHE A 792 -1.24 5.06 -30.92
N LEU A 793 -1.95 5.21 -29.80
CA LEU A 793 -2.65 6.46 -29.54
C LEU A 793 -1.64 7.61 -29.49
N GLN A 794 -1.98 8.73 -30.12
CA GLN A 794 -1.16 9.92 -30.23
C GLN A 794 -2.03 11.16 -30.11
N PRO A 795 -1.48 12.29 -29.63
CA PRO A 795 -2.22 13.54 -29.58
C PRO A 795 -2.62 13.97 -30.98
N ARG A 796 -3.72 14.71 -31.09
CA ARG A 796 -4.25 15.19 -32.36
C ARG A 796 -4.69 16.64 -32.23
N TYR A 797 -4.40 17.43 -33.25
CA TYR A 797 -4.70 18.87 -33.24
C TYR A 797 -6.07 19.15 -33.87
N LEU A 798 -6.65 20.32 -33.58
CA LEU A 798 -7.90 20.82 -34.17
C LEU A 798 -7.95 20.75 -35.70
N ASN A 799 -6.80 20.83 -36.37
CA ASN A 799 -6.69 20.73 -37.83
C ASN A 799 -6.73 19.26 -38.36
N GLY A 800 -6.92 18.27 -37.48
CA GLY A 800 -6.99 16.85 -37.80
C GLY A 800 -5.63 16.15 -37.98
N THR A 801 -4.50 16.86 -37.86
CA THR A 801 -3.14 16.28 -37.92
C THR A 801 -2.69 15.73 -36.56
N PHE A 802 -1.88 14.67 -36.57
CA PHE A 802 -1.31 14.12 -35.34
C PHE A 802 -0.16 15.00 -34.81
N GLY A 803 -0.17 15.22 -33.50
CA GLY A 803 1.02 15.56 -32.73
C GLY A 803 1.85 14.31 -32.43
N VAL A 804 2.86 14.47 -31.56
CA VAL A 804 3.71 13.35 -31.12
C VAL A 804 3.94 13.43 -29.62
N GLN A 805 3.57 12.37 -28.90
CA GLN A 805 4.08 12.03 -27.58
C GLN A 805 4.85 10.71 -27.72
N ASP A 806 6.07 10.65 -27.19
CA ASP A 806 6.84 9.39 -27.21
C ASP A 806 6.00 8.29 -26.54
N PRO A 807 5.73 7.15 -27.20
CA PRO A 807 4.86 6.12 -26.65
C PRO A 807 5.25 5.61 -25.25
N ILE A 808 6.53 5.72 -24.86
CA ILE A 808 7.01 5.28 -23.53
C ILE A 808 7.03 6.41 -22.48
N PHE A 809 6.67 7.65 -22.85
CA PHE A 809 6.61 8.78 -21.93
C PHE A 809 5.54 8.54 -20.86
N CYS A 810 5.81 8.95 -19.61
CA CYS A 810 5.03 8.58 -18.44
C CYS A 810 4.97 7.06 -18.21
N SER A 811 6.14 6.42 -18.30
CA SER A 811 6.35 5.06 -17.81
C SER A 811 7.51 5.08 -16.80
N PRO A 812 7.74 3.99 -16.03
CA PRO A 812 8.93 3.87 -15.19
C PRO A 812 10.26 4.04 -15.93
N LEU A 813 10.26 3.94 -17.27
CA LEU A 813 11.46 4.08 -18.11
C LEU A 813 11.68 5.52 -18.63
N LEU A 814 10.66 6.38 -18.62
CA LEU A 814 10.77 7.77 -19.10
C LEU A 814 9.74 8.69 -18.44
N ASN A 815 10.23 9.62 -17.61
CA ASN A 815 9.47 10.74 -17.04
C ASN A 815 8.13 10.32 -16.39
N PHE A 816 8.17 9.28 -15.55
CA PHE A 816 7.02 8.66 -14.90
C PHE A 816 5.94 9.65 -14.42
N THR A 817 6.30 10.61 -13.56
CA THR A 817 5.35 11.55 -12.94
C THR A 817 4.96 12.75 -13.83
N SER A 818 5.38 12.83 -15.09
CA SER A 818 5.09 13.98 -15.98
C SER A 818 3.67 13.97 -16.58
N CYS A 819 2.84 12.98 -16.24
CA CYS A 819 1.43 12.89 -16.63
C CYS A 819 0.48 13.04 -15.43
N TYR A 820 0.99 13.47 -14.28
CA TYR A 820 0.17 13.78 -13.10
C TYR A 820 -0.65 15.06 -13.33
N LEU A 821 -1.74 15.22 -12.58
CA LEU A 821 -2.65 16.36 -12.73
C LEU A 821 -1.93 17.70 -12.49
N SER A 822 -1.62 18.39 -13.57
CA SER A 822 -0.92 19.69 -13.57
C SER A 822 -1.18 20.45 -14.87
N PRO A 823 -1.00 21.79 -14.89
CA PRO A 823 -1.09 22.60 -16.13
C PRO A 823 -0.04 22.21 -17.17
N GLU A 824 1.11 21.68 -16.73
CA GLU A 824 2.20 21.18 -17.57
C GLU A 824 2.12 19.66 -17.84
N GLY A 825 1.04 19.00 -17.41
CA GLY A 825 0.81 17.57 -17.67
C GLY A 825 0.70 17.28 -19.16
N HIS A 826 1.11 16.07 -19.55
CA HIS A 826 1.09 15.65 -20.95
C HIS A 826 -0.25 15.01 -21.38
N GLU A 827 -0.28 14.28 -22.49
CA GLU A 827 -1.52 13.94 -23.21
C GLU A 827 -2.19 12.65 -22.71
N THR A 828 -1.53 11.91 -21.82
CA THR A 828 -2.07 10.80 -21.05
C THR A 828 -2.12 11.17 -19.56
N TYR A 829 -2.84 10.40 -18.74
CA TYR A 829 -2.93 10.61 -17.29
C TYR A 829 -2.26 9.47 -16.52
N GLU A 830 -1.31 9.80 -15.64
CA GLU A 830 -0.49 8.92 -14.77
C GLU A 830 0.36 7.82 -15.48
N GLY A 831 -0.01 7.39 -16.70
CA GLY A 831 0.70 6.36 -17.46
C GLY A 831 0.91 6.67 -18.95
N SER A 832 1.53 5.72 -19.64
CA SER A 832 2.05 5.91 -21.01
C SER A 832 1.05 5.59 -22.12
N ALA A 833 1.28 6.14 -23.33
CA ALA A 833 0.47 5.80 -24.50
C ALA A 833 0.59 4.31 -24.90
N TRP A 834 1.69 3.65 -24.53
CA TRP A 834 1.83 2.19 -24.59
C TRP A 834 0.72 1.46 -23.84
N MET A 835 0.38 1.94 -22.65
CA MET A 835 -0.67 1.38 -21.80
C MET A 835 -2.06 1.83 -22.26
N TYR A 836 -2.28 3.13 -22.47
CA TYR A 836 -3.58 3.64 -22.92
C TYR A 836 -4.04 3.10 -24.28
N THR A 837 -3.13 2.67 -25.16
CA THR A 837 -3.52 1.98 -26.42
C THR A 837 -4.28 0.66 -26.16
N PHE A 838 -4.21 0.09 -24.96
CA PHE A 838 -5.00 -1.09 -24.57
C PHE A 838 -6.37 -0.76 -23.95
N PHE A 839 -6.65 0.52 -23.64
CA PHE A 839 -7.87 0.96 -22.97
C PHE A 839 -9.03 1.10 -23.96
N VAL A 840 -9.52 -0.05 -24.45
CA VAL A 840 -10.78 -0.18 -25.20
C VAL A 840 -11.65 -1.26 -24.53
N PRO A 841 -12.01 -1.10 -23.24
CA PRO A 841 -12.75 -2.10 -22.45
C PRO A 841 -14.01 -2.66 -23.12
N HIS A 842 -14.72 -1.83 -23.90
CA HIS A 842 -15.99 -2.18 -24.54
C HIS A 842 -15.86 -2.94 -25.87
N ASP A 843 -14.71 -2.82 -26.56
CA ASP A 843 -14.51 -3.42 -27.88
C ASP A 843 -13.07 -3.89 -28.14
N GLN A 844 -12.61 -4.77 -27.27
CA GLN A 844 -11.30 -5.42 -27.41
C GLN A 844 -11.17 -6.21 -28.72
N ALA A 845 -12.26 -6.73 -29.30
CA ALA A 845 -12.22 -7.38 -30.61
C ALA A 845 -11.84 -6.41 -31.75
N SER A 846 -12.41 -5.19 -31.75
CA SER A 846 -12.04 -4.12 -32.69
C SER A 846 -10.57 -3.70 -32.49
N LEU A 847 -10.14 -3.50 -31.23
CA LEU A 847 -8.75 -3.19 -30.93
C LEU A 847 -7.78 -4.29 -31.38
N ILE A 848 -8.09 -5.57 -31.12
CA ILE A 848 -7.27 -6.71 -31.56
C ILE A 848 -7.10 -6.69 -33.09
N ALA A 849 -8.15 -6.38 -33.86
CA ALA A 849 -8.06 -6.24 -35.30
C ALA A 849 -7.15 -5.06 -35.71
N THR A 850 -7.33 -3.88 -35.09
CA THR A 850 -6.53 -2.67 -35.30
C THR A 850 -5.03 -2.86 -34.97
N LEU A 851 -4.71 -3.69 -33.98
CA LEU A 851 -3.33 -4.01 -33.57
C LEU A 851 -2.73 -5.22 -34.31
N GLY A 852 -3.33 -5.68 -35.43
CA GLY A 852 -2.74 -6.71 -36.29
C GLY A 852 -3.17 -8.16 -36.00
N GLY A 853 -4.21 -8.34 -35.19
CA GLY A 853 -4.82 -9.63 -34.85
C GLY A 853 -4.28 -10.27 -33.56
N PRO A 854 -4.89 -11.39 -33.10
CA PRO A 854 -4.67 -11.94 -31.76
C PRO A 854 -3.19 -12.24 -31.44
N SER A 855 -2.43 -12.77 -32.39
CA SER A 855 -1.01 -13.10 -32.18
C SER A 855 -0.13 -11.89 -31.92
N GLU A 856 -0.38 -10.78 -32.64
CA GLU A 856 0.39 -9.55 -32.51
C GLU A 856 -0.01 -8.78 -31.25
N TYR A 857 -1.31 -8.76 -30.95
CA TYR A 857 -1.85 -8.24 -29.69
C TYR A 857 -1.24 -8.93 -28.46
N VAL A 858 -1.17 -10.27 -28.46
CA VAL A 858 -0.50 -11.05 -27.39
C VAL A 858 0.99 -10.74 -27.31
N ARG A 859 1.69 -10.63 -28.44
CA ARG A 859 3.12 -10.23 -28.49
C ARG A 859 3.34 -8.85 -27.85
N ARG A 860 2.41 -7.93 -28.08
CA ARG A 860 2.46 -6.56 -27.56
C ARG A 860 2.16 -6.47 -26.07
N LEU A 861 1.18 -7.24 -25.57
CA LEU A 861 0.94 -7.37 -24.12
C LEU A 861 2.15 -8.01 -23.42
N ASP A 862 2.70 -9.08 -23.97
CA ASP A 862 3.91 -9.71 -23.41
C ASP A 862 5.07 -8.70 -23.31
N TYR A 863 5.27 -7.86 -24.34
CA TYR A 863 6.27 -6.80 -24.31
C TYR A 863 5.97 -5.72 -23.26
N LEU A 864 4.72 -5.28 -23.10
CA LEU A 864 4.32 -4.30 -22.10
C LEU A 864 4.64 -4.80 -20.67
N HIS A 865 4.32 -6.06 -20.37
CA HIS A 865 4.62 -6.69 -19.09
C HIS A 865 6.11 -6.94 -18.82
N GLU A 866 6.91 -7.25 -19.85
CA GLU A 866 8.30 -7.72 -19.69
C GLU A 866 9.36 -6.63 -19.89
N SER A 867 9.03 -5.52 -20.56
CA SER A 867 9.98 -4.43 -20.86
C SER A 867 10.28 -3.50 -19.67
N GLY A 868 9.44 -3.51 -18.63
CA GLY A 868 9.46 -2.53 -17.54
C GLY A 868 8.65 -1.25 -17.82
N LEU A 869 7.86 -1.23 -18.90
CA LEU A 869 6.94 -0.12 -19.22
C LEU A 869 5.69 -0.08 -18.34
N LEU A 870 5.21 -1.25 -17.89
CA LEU A 870 4.03 -1.34 -17.03
C LEU A 870 4.40 -1.26 -15.54
N TYR A 871 3.70 -0.40 -14.81
CA TYR A 871 3.75 -0.28 -13.36
C TYR A 871 2.43 -0.78 -12.78
N ILE A 872 2.45 -1.77 -11.89
CA ILE A 872 1.23 -2.35 -11.29
C ILE A 872 0.75 -1.56 -10.07
N GLY A 873 1.51 -0.57 -9.60
CA GLY A 873 1.10 0.37 -8.55
C GLY A 873 0.27 1.55 -9.05
N ASP A 874 -0.43 1.39 -10.18
CA ASP A 874 -1.35 2.36 -10.80
C ASP A 874 -2.49 1.60 -11.51
N GLU A 875 -3.70 2.10 -11.39
CA GLU A 875 -4.98 1.38 -11.50
C GLU A 875 -5.30 0.93 -12.92
N GLN A 876 -4.89 1.69 -13.94
CA GLN A 876 -5.12 1.33 -15.35
C GLN A 876 -4.24 0.16 -15.80
N ALA A 877 -3.19 -0.19 -15.04
CA ALA A 877 -2.37 -1.38 -15.28
C ALA A 877 -3.04 -2.71 -14.84
N PHE A 878 -4.12 -2.66 -14.06
CA PHE A 878 -4.87 -3.85 -13.64
C PHE A 878 -5.48 -4.60 -14.83
N GLN A 879 -6.12 -3.89 -15.75
CA GLN A 879 -6.84 -4.50 -16.87
C GLN A 879 -5.91 -5.26 -17.85
N PRO A 880 -4.74 -4.73 -18.29
CA PRO A 880 -3.77 -5.44 -19.13
C PRO A 880 -3.44 -6.87 -18.71
N VAL A 881 -3.37 -7.16 -17.40
CA VAL A 881 -3.16 -8.53 -16.86
C VAL A 881 -4.19 -9.52 -17.42
N TYR A 882 -5.41 -9.07 -17.66
CA TYR A 882 -6.56 -9.89 -18.05
C TYR A 882 -6.90 -9.84 -19.54
N LEU A 883 -6.33 -8.92 -20.32
CA LEU A 883 -6.71 -8.71 -21.72
C LEU A 883 -6.42 -9.89 -22.66
N TYR A 884 -5.55 -10.83 -22.27
CA TYR A 884 -5.33 -12.07 -23.01
C TYR A 884 -6.59 -12.94 -23.18
N HIS A 885 -7.62 -12.75 -22.34
CA HIS A 885 -8.92 -13.42 -22.48
C HIS A 885 -9.59 -13.12 -23.82
N TYR A 886 -9.54 -11.87 -24.28
CA TYR A 886 -10.12 -11.44 -25.56
C TYR A 886 -9.32 -11.95 -26.77
N ALA A 887 -8.04 -12.26 -26.59
CA ALA A 887 -7.19 -12.88 -27.61
C ALA A 887 -7.21 -14.43 -27.57
N GLY A 888 -8.12 -15.05 -26.82
CA GLY A 888 -8.24 -16.50 -26.70
C GLY A 888 -7.08 -17.17 -25.96
N ARG A 889 -6.41 -16.45 -25.04
CA ARG A 889 -5.26 -16.93 -24.26
C ARG A 889 -5.42 -16.67 -22.75
N PRO A 890 -6.55 -17.06 -22.11
CA PRO A 890 -6.79 -16.82 -20.68
C PRO A 890 -5.70 -17.41 -19.77
N ALA A 891 -5.03 -18.48 -20.23
CA ALA A 891 -3.88 -19.08 -19.57
C ALA A 891 -2.72 -18.08 -19.32
N LYS A 892 -2.48 -17.11 -20.22
CA LYS A 892 -1.48 -16.06 -20.01
C LYS A 892 -1.89 -15.06 -18.94
N SER A 893 -3.18 -14.79 -18.77
CA SER A 893 -3.65 -13.97 -17.64
C SER A 893 -3.45 -14.66 -16.30
N ALA A 894 -3.65 -15.98 -16.23
CA ALA A 894 -3.30 -16.75 -15.04
C ALA A 894 -1.79 -16.72 -14.76
N GLU A 895 -0.94 -16.85 -15.80
CA GLU A 895 0.52 -16.68 -15.69
C GLU A 895 0.91 -15.29 -15.15
N ARG A 896 0.34 -14.20 -15.69
CA ARG A 896 0.62 -12.82 -15.21
C ARG A 896 0.11 -12.59 -13.79
N ALA A 897 -1.07 -13.08 -13.42
CA ALA A 897 -1.60 -12.97 -12.05
C ALA A 897 -0.71 -13.72 -11.04
N HIS A 898 -0.33 -14.97 -11.33
CA HIS A 898 0.58 -15.76 -10.49
C HIS A 898 2.03 -15.25 -10.52
N PHE A 899 2.39 -14.36 -11.45
CA PHE A 899 3.64 -13.60 -11.41
C PHE A 899 3.53 -12.37 -10.50
N TYR A 900 2.56 -11.48 -10.74
CA TYR A 900 2.50 -10.18 -10.06
C TYR A 900 2.16 -10.28 -8.58
N VAL A 901 1.19 -11.13 -8.20
CA VAL A 901 0.80 -11.28 -6.79
C VAL A 901 2.00 -11.62 -5.90
N PRO A 902 2.70 -12.76 -6.06
CA PRO A 902 3.83 -13.08 -5.17
C PRO A 902 5.11 -12.26 -5.40
N SER A 903 5.21 -11.45 -6.46
CA SER A 903 6.40 -10.62 -6.72
C SER A 903 6.27 -9.18 -6.23
N GLN A 904 5.06 -8.63 -6.10
CA GLN A 904 4.82 -7.24 -5.71
C GLN A 904 3.85 -7.08 -4.53
N LEU A 905 3.06 -8.10 -4.19
CA LEU A 905 2.04 -8.05 -3.13
C LEU A 905 2.38 -9.07 -2.02
N ASN A 906 2.60 -8.62 -0.80
CA ASN A 906 3.10 -9.47 0.30
C ASN A 906 2.69 -8.97 1.70
N ASP A 907 2.89 -9.79 2.73
CA ASP A 907 2.51 -9.53 4.13
C ASP A 907 3.57 -8.73 4.91
N THR A 908 4.26 -7.80 4.23
CA THR A 908 5.15 -6.84 4.89
C THR A 908 4.60 -5.42 4.82
N LEU A 909 5.20 -4.51 5.58
CA LEU A 909 4.80 -3.10 5.63
C LEU A 909 4.85 -2.41 4.25
N VAL A 910 5.79 -2.81 3.38
CA VAL A 910 5.93 -2.37 1.97
C VAL A 910 5.14 -3.25 1.00
N GLY A 911 4.11 -3.95 1.48
CA GLY A 911 3.46 -5.06 0.80
C GLY A 911 2.51 -4.71 -0.35
N ILE A 912 2.48 -3.45 -0.79
CA ILE A 912 1.80 -2.97 -2.00
C ILE A 912 2.75 -2.10 -2.85
N PRO A 913 2.65 -2.14 -4.20
CA PRO A 913 3.64 -1.54 -5.10
C PRO A 913 3.55 -0.03 -5.29
N GLY A 914 2.43 0.58 -4.90
CA GLY A 914 2.13 2.02 -4.96
C GLY A 914 1.05 2.35 -3.94
N ASN A 915 0.39 3.50 -4.10
CA ASN A 915 -0.80 3.90 -3.35
C ASN A 915 -1.82 2.75 -3.26
N ASP A 916 -2.58 2.66 -2.17
CA ASP A 916 -3.75 1.77 -2.10
C ASP A 916 -5.02 2.40 -2.70
N ASP A 917 -5.01 3.71 -2.98
CA ASP A 917 -6.08 4.53 -3.57
C ASP A 917 -7.50 4.08 -3.18
N SER A 918 -7.86 4.36 -1.92
CA SER A 918 -9.13 3.99 -1.28
C SER A 918 -9.46 2.49 -1.21
N GLY A 919 -8.49 1.62 -1.52
CA GLY A 919 -8.64 0.16 -1.51
C GLY A 919 -8.52 -0.49 -2.88
N ALA A 920 -8.14 0.23 -3.94
CA ALA A 920 -8.02 -0.24 -5.31
C ALA A 920 -6.99 -1.38 -5.46
N MET A 921 -5.78 -1.24 -4.90
CA MET A 921 -4.79 -2.33 -4.82
C MET A 921 -5.34 -3.53 -4.03
N GLY A 922 -6.02 -3.26 -2.91
CA GLY A 922 -6.66 -4.28 -2.08
C GLY A 922 -7.73 -5.08 -2.82
N SER A 923 -8.60 -4.41 -3.57
CA SER A 923 -9.66 -5.06 -4.36
C SER A 923 -9.14 -5.76 -5.61
N PHE A 924 -8.15 -5.18 -6.31
CA PHE A 924 -7.44 -5.86 -7.40
C PHE A 924 -6.89 -7.21 -6.93
N LEU A 925 -6.18 -7.23 -5.80
CA LEU A 925 -5.63 -8.43 -5.20
C LEU A 925 -6.73 -9.43 -4.78
N ALA A 926 -7.76 -8.96 -4.08
CA ALA A 926 -8.85 -9.82 -3.61
C ALA A 926 -9.59 -10.51 -4.77
N LEU A 927 -9.95 -9.75 -5.80
CA LEU A 927 -10.59 -10.25 -7.03
C LEU A 927 -9.68 -11.26 -7.75
N THR A 928 -8.41 -10.89 -7.95
CA THR A 928 -7.37 -11.77 -8.53
C THR A 928 -7.30 -13.11 -7.80
N MET A 929 -7.26 -13.11 -6.47
CA MET A 929 -7.15 -14.31 -5.66
C MET A 929 -8.44 -15.15 -5.58
N LEU A 930 -9.61 -14.50 -5.73
CA LEU A 930 -10.89 -15.19 -5.96
C LEU A 930 -10.98 -15.82 -7.36
N GLY A 931 -10.07 -15.50 -8.28
CA GLY A 931 -10.03 -16.06 -9.63
C GLY A 931 -10.87 -15.31 -10.66
N PHE A 932 -11.29 -14.09 -10.35
CA PHE A 932 -12.16 -13.28 -11.20
C PHE A 932 -11.64 -11.85 -11.34
N PHE A 933 -11.66 -11.28 -12.54
CA PHE A 933 -11.45 -9.84 -12.71
C PHE A 933 -12.59 -9.19 -13.50
N PRO A 934 -13.24 -8.12 -13.00
CA PRO A 934 -14.36 -7.50 -13.67
C PRO A 934 -13.94 -6.79 -14.96
N ASN A 935 -14.87 -6.70 -15.91
CA ASN A 935 -14.92 -5.56 -16.83
C ASN A 935 -16.12 -4.70 -16.38
N PRO A 936 -15.91 -3.60 -15.65
CA PRO A 936 -16.99 -2.74 -15.16
C PRO A 936 -17.88 -2.19 -16.28
N GLY A 937 -19.06 -1.67 -15.95
CA GLY A 937 -20.04 -1.23 -16.95
C GLY A 937 -20.57 -2.38 -17.83
N GLN A 938 -20.22 -3.63 -17.54
CA GLN A 938 -20.61 -4.84 -18.27
C GLN A 938 -20.86 -6.00 -17.30
N ASN A 939 -21.73 -6.92 -17.71
CA ASN A 939 -22.02 -8.13 -16.94
C ASN A 939 -20.97 -9.24 -17.16
N VAL A 940 -19.68 -8.93 -16.94
CA VAL A 940 -18.52 -9.77 -17.29
C VAL A 940 -17.48 -9.82 -16.16
N TYR A 941 -17.06 -11.02 -15.80
CA TYR A 941 -15.91 -11.33 -14.96
C TYR A 941 -15.01 -12.35 -15.66
N LEU A 942 -13.75 -12.02 -15.89
CA LEU A 942 -12.75 -12.83 -16.58
C LEU A 942 -12.19 -13.90 -15.62
N ILE A 943 -12.08 -15.16 -16.05
CA ILE A 943 -11.81 -16.33 -15.19
C ILE A 943 -10.34 -16.74 -15.25
N ILE A 944 -9.66 -16.69 -14.11
CA ILE A 944 -8.41 -17.40 -13.85
C ILE A 944 -8.61 -18.42 -12.70
N PRO A 945 -7.71 -19.40 -12.50
CA PRO A 945 -7.76 -20.22 -11.30
C PRO A 945 -7.66 -19.35 -10.03
N PRO A 946 -8.55 -19.51 -9.02
CA PRO A 946 -8.35 -18.89 -7.74
C PRO A 946 -7.06 -19.36 -7.07
N PHE A 947 -6.55 -18.55 -6.16
CA PHE A 947 -5.35 -18.86 -5.39
C PHE A 947 -5.61 -19.89 -4.27
N PHE A 948 -6.86 -20.30 -4.04
CA PHE A 948 -7.26 -21.25 -3.01
C PHE A 948 -7.79 -22.57 -3.61
N GLU A 949 -7.82 -23.66 -2.82
CA GLU A 949 -8.43 -24.93 -3.26
C GLU A 949 -9.93 -24.77 -3.53
N SER A 950 -10.63 -24.04 -2.65
CA SER A 950 -11.98 -23.58 -2.92
C SER A 950 -12.36 -22.39 -2.05
N TRP A 951 -13.40 -21.68 -2.46
CA TRP A 951 -14.05 -20.66 -1.65
C TRP A 951 -15.55 -20.66 -1.92
N SER A 952 -16.32 -20.08 -1.00
CA SER A 952 -17.75 -19.76 -1.19
C SER A 952 -18.04 -18.33 -0.78
N ILE A 953 -18.93 -17.63 -1.50
CA ILE A 953 -19.42 -16.30 -1.14
C ILE A 953 -20.94 -16.37 -0.97
N THR A 954 -21.44 -15.87 0.15
CA THR A 954 -22.87 -15.79 0.45
C THR A 954 -23.39 -14.38 0.18
N ASN A 955 -24.31 -14.24 -0.78
CA ASN A 955 -25.01 -12.99 -1.03
C ASN A 955 -25.98 -12.69 0.13
N LYS A 956 -25.72 -11.63 0.90
CA LYS A 956 -26.52 -11.26 2.09
C LYS A 956 -28.00 -10.98 1.78
N VAL A 957 -28.34 -10.58 0.55
CA VAL A 957 -29.71 -10.19 0.16
C VAL A 957 -30.52 -11.41 -0.31
N THR A 958 -29.93 -12.25 -1.17
CA THR A 958 -30.64 -13.40 -1.76
C THR A 958 -30.47 -14.70 -0.94
N GLY A 959 -29.51 -14.74 -0.01
CA GLY A 959 -29.13 -15.94 0.75
C GLY A 959 -28.52 -17.03 -0.13
N LYS A 960 -28.11 -16.69 -1.36
CA LYS A 960 -27.51 -17.61 -2.32
C LYS A 960 -26.01 -17.71 -2.11
N VAL A 961 -25.45 -18.87 -2.44
CA VAL A 961 -24.03 -19.16 -2.28
C VAL A 961 -23.42 -19.47 -3.63
N ALA A 962 -22.37 -18.73 -3.98
CA ALA A 962 -21.53 -18.95 -5.14
C ALA A 962 -20.24 -19.65 -4.68
N THR A 963 -19.89 -20.79 -5.28
CA THR A 963 -18.73 -21.60 -4.87
C THR A 963 -17.81 -21.84 -6.05
N VAL A 964 -16.51 -21.58 -5.90
CA VAL A 964 -15.48 -21.98 -6.88
C VAL A 964 -14.57 -23.05 -6.28
N ARG A 965 -14.20 -24.06 -7.08
CA ARG A 965 -13.32 -25.16 -6.67
C ARG A 965 -12.25 -25.45 -7.71
N ASN A 966 -11.02 -25.61 -7.26
CA ASN A 966 -9.89 -26.05 -8.07
C ASN A 966 -9.68 -27.57 -7.93
N ILE A 967 -10.06 -28.32 -8.96
CA ILE A 967 -9.76 -29.75 -9.06
C ILE A 967 -8.30 -29.91 -9.51
N HIS A 968 -7.53 -30.72 -8.79
CA HIS A 968 -6.06 -30.79 -8.87
C HIS A 968 -5.34 -29.49 -8.45
N PHE A 969 -5.89 -28.78 -7.46
CA PHE A 969 -5.20 -27.68 -6.80
C PHE A 969 -3.78 -28.07 -6.34
N ASP A 970 -2.85 -27.14 -6.49
CA ASP A 970 -1.46 -27.27 -6.06
C ASP A 970 -1.01 -25.97 -5.39
N ALA A 971 -0.78 -26.02 -4.07
CA ALA A 971 -0.33 -24.87 -3.29
C ALA A 971 1.09 -24.39 -3.66
N ALA A 972 1.85 -25.14 -4.47
CA ALA A 972 3.10 -24.68 -5.07
C ALA A 972 2.89 -23.99 -6.45
N TYR A 973 1.64 -23.82 -6.89
CA TYR A 973 1.24 -23.18 -8.14
C TYR A 973 1.99 -23.71 -9.39
N GLN A 974 2.22 -25.01 -9.48
CA GLN A 974 2.68 -25.64 -10.74
C GLN A 974 1.50 -25.95 -11.67
N ASN A 975 0.28 -26.09 -11.13
CA ASN A 975 -0.95 -26.32 -11.86
C ASN A 975 -1.76 -25.00 -11.94
N ILE A 976 -1.40 -24.05 -12.80
CA ILE A 976 -2.06 -22.72 -12.91
C ILE A 976 -2.88 -22.53 -14.20
N TYR A 977 -3.11 -23.59 -14.96
CA TYR A 977 -3.84 -23.50 -16.23
C TYR A 977 -5.11 -24.35 -16.20
N ILE A 978 -6.25 -23.73 -16.50
CA ILE A 978 -7.54 -24.40 -16.62
C ILE A 978 -7.49 -25.35 -17.83
N GLN A 979 -7.82 -26.62 -17.60
CA GLN A 979 -7.87 -27.70 -18.60
C GLN A 979 -9.31 -27.95 -19.07
N SER A 980 -10.27 -27.78 -18.15
CA SER A 980 -11.70 -27.83 -18.37
C SER A 980 -12.43 -27.21 -17.18
N ALA A 981 -13.66 -26.74 -17.38
CA ALA A 981 -14.52 -26.26 -16.31
C ALA A 981 -15.91 -26.88 -16.38
N THR A 982 -16.60 -26.93 -15.24
CA THR A 982 -18.05 -27.17 -15.18
C THR A 982 -18.75 -26.12 -14.32
N LEU A 983 -19.91 -25.66 -14.78
CA LEU A 983 -20.82 -24.80 -14.03
C LEU A 983 -22.09 -25.62 -13.72
N ASP A 984 -22.37 -25.82 -12.44
CA ASP A 984 -23.45 -26.68 -11.92
C ASP A 984 -23.44 -28.10 -12.54
N GLY A 985 -22.23 -28.66 -12.68
CA GLY A 985 -21.99 -29.99 -13.25
C GLY A 985 -22.16 -30.09 -14.78
N LYS A 986 -22.45 -28.99 -15.48
CA LYS A 986 -22.48 -28.92 -16.95
C LYS A 986 -21.15 -28.39 -17.47
N ALA A 987 -20.68 -28.93 -18.59
CA ALA A 987 -19.45 -28.43 -19.24
C ALA A 987 -19.54 -26.92 -19.52
N TYR A 988 -18.52 -26.18 -19.10
CA TYR A 988 -18.42 -24.73 -19.25
C TYR A 988 -17.11 -24.39 -19.96
N THR A 989 -17.18 -23.57 -21.02
CA THR A 989 -16.04 -23.31 -21.90
C THR A 989 -15.71 -21.84 -22.08
N ASN A 990 -16.65 -20.94 -21.79
CA ASN A 990 -16.40 -19.50 -21.77
C ASN A 990 -15.28 -19.17 -20.78
N ASN A 991 -14.37 -18.27 -21.16
CA ASN A 991 -13.29 -17.81 -20.29
C ASN A 991 -13.70 -16.67 -19.33
N TRP A 992 -15.00 -16.41 -19.24
CA TRP A 992 -15.62 -15.37 -18.45
C TRP A 992 -16.95 -15.87 -17.87
N ILE A 993 -17.45 -15.24 -16.81
CA ILE A 993 -18.78 -15.50 -16.21
C ILE A 993 -19.54 -14.18 -15.99
N SER A 994 -20.86 -14.27 -15.84
CA SER A 994 -21.73 -13.12 -15.52
C SER A 994 -22.05 -13.05 -14.02
N HIS A 995 -22.48 -11.88 -13.55
CA HIS A 995 -22.81 -11.62 -12.14
C HIS A 995 -23.93 -12.51 -11.57
N SER A 996 -24.77 -13.11 -12.41
CA SER A 996 -25.80 -14.08 -11.96
C SER A 996 -25.23 -15.22 -11.12
N PHE A 997 -23.96 -15.60 -11.34
CA PHE A 997 -23.26 -16.58 -10.50
C PHE A 997 -23.22 -16.18 -9.01
N PHE A 998 -22.96 -14.90 -8.71
CA PHE A 998 -22.92 -14.37 -7.35
C PHE A 998 -24.32 -14.09 -6.79
N LEU A 999 -25.26 -13.65 -7.64
CA LEU A 999 -26.61 -13.26 -7.22
C LEU A 999 -27.55 -14.45 -7.01
N GLU A 1000 -27.52 -15.43 -7.91
CA GLU A 1000 -28.38 -16.62 -7.91
C GLU A 1000 -27.71 -17.83 -7.23
N GLY A 1001 -26.38 -17.78 -7.07
CA GLY A 1001 -25.54 -18.88 -6.60
C GLY A 1001 -25.20 -19.87 -7.70
N GLY A 1002 -24.29 -20.80 -7.39
CA GLY A 1002 -23.84 -21.84 -8.32
C GLY A 1002 -22.51 -22.45 -7.91
N VAL A 1003 -22.10 -23.52 -8.60
CA VAL A 1003 -20.80 -24.17 -8.37
C VAL A 1003 -19.99 -24.20 -9.66
N LEU A 1004 -18.86 -23.49 -9.68
CA LEU A 1004 -17.87 -23.50 -10.76
C LEU A 1004 -16.68 -24.38 -10.34
N GLU A 1005 -16.50 -25.52 -11.01
CA GLU A 1005 -15.38 -26.43 -10.77
C GLU A 1005 -14.38 -26.34 -11.92
N LEU A 1006 -13.14 -25.91 -11.63
CA LEU A 1006 -12.05 -25.70 -12.58
C LEU A 1006 -11.03 -26.83 -12.44
N THR A 1007 -10.80 -27.62 -13.49
CA THR A 1007 -9.76 -28.66 -13.49
C THR A 1007 -8.44 -28.08 -13.93
N LEU A 1008 -7.42 -28.13 -13.08
CA LEU A 1008 -6.13 -27.48 -13.31
C LEU A 1008 -5.06 -28.43 -13.86
N GLY A 1009 -4.04 -27.86 -14.50
CA GLY A 1009 -2.90 -28.55 -15.08
C GLY A 1009 -1.69 -27.63 -15.33
N ARG A 1010 -0.58 -28.24 -15.75
CA ARG A 1010 0.77 -27.63 -15.82
C ARG A 1010 1.11 -26.90 -17.11
N ASN A 1011 0.30 -27.05 -18.15
CA ASN A 1011 0.52 -26.43 -19.46
C ASN A 1011 -0.79 -25.76 -19.90
N GLU A 1012 -0.68 -24.77 -20.80
CA GLU A 1012 -1.84 -24.21 -21.49
C GLU A 1012 -2.70 -25.31 -22.14
N SER A 1013 -4.01 -25.10 -22.17
CA SER A 1013 -4.99 -26.01 -22.77
C SER A 1013 -5.78 -25.31 -23.89
N ALA A 1014 -6.74 -26.01 -24.49
CA ALA A 1014 -7.69 -25.45 -25.45
C ALA A 1014 -8.99 -24.92 -24.79
N TRP A 1015 -9.06 -24.85 -23.46
CA TRP A 1015 -10.20 -24.27 -22.75
C TRP A 1015 -10.20 -22.75 -22.87
N GLY A 1016 -11.34 -22.15 -23.20
CA GLY A 1016 -11.48 -20.70 -23.24
C GLY A 1016 -10.78 -20.01 -24.42
N THR A 1017 -10.44 -20.76 -25.49
CA THR A 1017 -9.63 -20.24 -26.62
C THR A 1017 -10.39 -20.12 -27.94
N ARG A 1018 -11.65 -20.53 -28.02
CA ARG A 1018 -12.45 -20.43 -29.26
C ARG A 1018 -13.19 -19.10 -29.31
N GLU A 1019 -13.58 -18.67 -30.50
CA GLU A 1019 -14.28 -17.40 -30.74
C GLU A 1019 -15.59 -17.30 -29.93
N GLU A 1020 -16.33 -18.41 -29.79
CA GLU A 1020 -17.55 -18.48 -28.97
C GLU A 1020 -17.32 -18.49 -27.44
N ASP A 1021 -16.08 -18.73 -26.99
CA ASP A 1021 -15.70 -18.77 -25.56
C ASP A 1021 -15.21 -17.40 -25.05
N LEU A 1022 -14.94 -16.44 -25.94
CA LEU A 1022 -14.37 -15.13 -25.61
C LEU A 1022 -15.40 -14.24 -24.87
N PRO A 1023 -14.95 -13.22 -24.11
CA PRO A 1023 -15.85 -12.24 -23.52
C PRO A 1023 -16.45 -11.34 -24.62
N PRO A 1024 -17.65 -10.78 -24.40
CA PRO A 1024 -18.33 -9.97 -25.40
C PRO A 1024 -17.54 -8.69 -25.72
N SER A 1025 -17.63 -8.26 -26.97
CA SER A 1025 -17.13 -6.97 -27.47
C SER A 1025 -18.17 -6.36 -28.39
N LEU A 1026 -18.25 -5.02 -28.45
CA LEU A 1026 -19.28 -4.31 -29.21
C LEU A 1026 -19.32 -4.73 -30.70
N SER A 1027 -18.18 -4.70 -31.40
CA SER A 1027 -18.07 -5.04 -32.83
C SER A 1027 -18.50 -6.48 -33.19
N THR A 1028 -18.45 -7.42 -32.25
CA THR A 1028 -18.81 -8.84 -32.47
C THR A 1028 -20.22 -9.21 -31.98
N GLY A 1029 -20.92 -8.29 -31.30
CA GLY A 1029 -22.30 -8.49 -30.85
C GLY A 1029 -22.50 -9.65 -29.87
N GLY A 1030 -21.46 -9.94 -29.06
CA GLY A 1030 -21.25 -11.19 -28.34
C GLY A 1030 -22.47 -11.75 -27.59
N ASN A 1031 -23.11 -12.76 -28.18
CA ASN A 1031 -24.28 -13.55 -27.71
C ASN A 1031 -25.56 -12.82 -27.24
N MET A 1032 -25.51 -11.54 -26.85
CA MET A 1032 -26.67 -10.74 -26.41
C MET A 1032 -27.11 -9.69 -27.43
N THR A 1033 -26.24 -9.27 -28.36
CA THR A 1033 -26.48 -8.14 -29.29
C THR A 1033 -26.33 -8.54 -30.76
N ARG A 1034 -27.10 -9.55 -31.19
CA ARG A 1034 -27.11 -10.09 -32.56
C ARG A 1034 -27.69 -9.15 -33.66
N HIS A 1035 -27.70 -7.84 -33.42
CA HIS A 1035 -28.41 -6.84 -34.22
C HIS A 1035 -27.54 -5.78 -34.92
N TYR A 1036 -26.25 -5.65 -34.58
CA TYR A 1036 -25.35 -4.74 -35.28
C TYR A 1036 -24.73 -5.44 -36.49
N LYS A 1037 -25.22 -5.10 -37.68
CA LYS A 1037 -24.52 -5.31 -38.95
C LYS A 1037 -24.06 -3.95 -39.44
N TRP A 1038 -22.74 -3.79 -39.53
CA TRP A 1038 -22.05 -2.76 -40.29
C TRP A 1038 -22.43 -2.85 -41.79
#